data_AF-A0A2T2TZA6-F1
#
_entry.id   AF-A0A2T2TZA6-F1
#
_cell.length_a   1.000
_cell.length_b   1.000
_cell.length_c   1.000
_cell.angle_alpha   90.00
_cell.angle_beta   90.00
_cell.angle_gamma   90.00
#
_symmetry.space_group_name_H-M   'P 1'
#
loop_
_entity.id
_entity.type
_entity.pdbx_description
1 polymer ?
#
loop_
_entity_poly.entity_id
_entity_poly.type
_entity_poly.pdbx_seq_one_letter_code
_entity_poly.pdbx_strand_id
1 'polypeptide(L)'
;MPSFNPETEYDITSDSIRLRDFHDYPEEFVTRPPYQRKNVWSRNKQQALLDSLFRGYYVPRIVIRRVRLSEEETVKEVIDGQQRITTAQKFFADELKLPSSLEDIRRSLPGSTYSELSSEVRRFVDRLSYDADIVLQIDDPFEERHQQIATEIFWRLQQGESLNYMEVAHARLSSTARNFVVKYADDQTFDYDAYRPVSENPTKHLFFSTIRRKNNRMQHMALLTRFLILEEADGPADIKQTDVQAYIDQHQVEGGIGSEAFEETDVAQDTLDNMRAFYDVFADDPLRAEGEGIPILKVEYFIISLYLLLRHLRAHYAFGETERMLFRDFAYDFYDRWRNGEEEDIQIFQNKRQQSAGEIATRQRIIRQHFFEYVQRQDHEMVTKDEKRRFDEAERIRIYRRDSGLCQLCLDEGKPEAEAKVLWEEFEADHVTPHAEGGPTVVENGQVLCRYHNRRKGAQVAEPVSPGADVRSTANAPSSSRSSTSRKTSESKGLSTRYWLTPVAERGSLSPQEVVVQTVGNGAFGFSSDAIQKMRPRPGDRLSFYGSRTGIVADATVAGRSHHAEDPSAELQIPDADNYPYIVDLENASLYDEPIEVTEGIRRRLEAFEESDASEGWGWFVLTVRQLSRKDFRILTGRA
;
A
#
# COMPACT_ATOMS: atom_id res chain seq x y z
N MET A 1 -4.92 36.50 41.18
CA MET A 1 -4.73 36.33 39.72
C MET A 1 -5.62 35.18 39.29
N PRO A 2 -6.41 35.30 38.22
CA PRO A 2 -7.10 34.13 37.66
C PRO A 2 -6.04 33.08 37.31
N SER A 3 -6.21 31.86 37.81
CA SER A 3 -5.34 30.73 37.48
C SER A 3 -5.66 30.25 36.07
N PHE A 4 -4.63 30.05 35.25
CA PHE A 4 -4.77 29.38 33.97
C PHE A 4 -5.25 27.94 34.20
N ASN A 5 -6.49 27.64 33.78
CA ASN A 5 -7.10 26.32 33.86
C ASN A 5 -8.01 26.12 32.63
N PRO A 6 -7.44 25.76 31.47
CA PRO A 6 -8.23 25.50 30.26
C PRO A 6 -9.15 24.30 30.48
N GLU A 7 -10.30 24.29 29.80
CA GLU A 7 -11.18 23.12 29.79
C GLU A 7 -10.47 21.93 29.12
N THR A 8 -10.61 20.75 29.72
CA THR A 8 -10.08 19.51 29.19
C THR A 8 -11.02 18.95 28.12
N GLU A 9 -10.46 18.45 27.01
CA GLU A 9 -11.28 17.89 25.93
C GLU A 9 -11.78 16.47 26.21
N TYR A 10 -11.15 15.77 27.16
CA TYR A 10 -11.49 14.42 27.58
C TYR A 10 -10.93 14.15 28.99
N ASP A 11 -11.48 13.13 29.66
CA ASP A 11 -10.94 12.61 30.93
C ASP A 11 -10.20 11.30 30.70
N ILE A 12 -9.22 11.00 31.56
CA ILE A 12 -8.56 9.69 31.61
C ILE A 12 -8.78 9.06 32.98
N THR A 13 -9.20 7.80 32.98
CA THR A 13 -9.22 6.94 34.17
C THR A 13 -8.34 5.71 33.95
N SER A 14 -7.78 5.14 35.01
CA SER A 14 -6.97 3.93 34.90
C SER A 14 -7.80 2.68 35.19
N ASP A 15 -7.55 1.62 34.45
CA ASP A 15 -8.15 0.29 34.63
C ASP A 15 -7.07 -0.81 34.50
N SER A 16 -7.41 -2.06 34.85
CA SER A 16 -6.56 -3.24 34.68
C SER A 16 -7.39 -4.39 34.11
N ILE A 17 -7.11 -4.75 32.86
CA ILE A 17 -7.90 -5.72 32.07
C ILE A 17 -7.14 -7.03 31.99
N ARG A 18 -7.78 -8.17 32.31
CA ARG A 18 -7.08 -9.46 32.26
C ARG A 18 -6.75 -9.82 30.81
N LEU A 19 -5.59 -10.42 30.60
CA LEU A 19 -5.15 -10.87 29.28
C LEU A 19 -6.15 -11.84 28.65
N ARG A 20 -6.78 -12.68 29.48
CA ARG A 20 -7.81 -13.64 29.09
C ARG A 20 -9.08 -12.98 28.56
N ASP A 21 -9.46 -11.80 29.06
CA ASP A 21 -10.72 -11.14 28.67
C ASP A 21 -10.69 -10.75 27.18
N PHE A 22 -9.52 -10.43 26.62
CA PHE A 22 -9.38 -10.16 25.19
C PHE A 22 -9.66 -11.38 24.29
N HIS A 23 -9.57 -12.60 24.84
CA HIS A 23 -9.85 -13.85 24.13
C HIS A 23 -11.26 -14.38 24.44
N ASP A 24 -11.71 -14.26 25.69
CA ASP A 24 -13.00 -14.79 26.13
C ASP A 24 -14.16 -13.85 25.72
N TYR A 25 -13.92 -12.53 25.62
CA TYR A 25 -14.92 -11.51 25.25
C TYR A 25 -14.40 -10.57 24.14
N PRO A 26 -13.95 -11.09 22.99
CA PRO A 26 -13.37 -10.27 21.93
C PRO A 26 -14.35 -9.22 21.36
N GLU A 27 -15.65 -9.46 21.45
CA GLU A 27 -16.73 -8.56 21.03
C GLU A 27 -16.81 -7.27 21.86
N GLU A 28 -16.29 -7.24 23.08
CA GLU A 28 -16.22 -6.01 23.86
C GLU A 28 -15.19 -5.02 23.29
N PHE A 29 -14.29 -5.47 22.41
CA PHE A 29 -13.13 -4.71 21.97
C PHE A 29 -13.11 -4.43 20.47
N VAL A 30 -13.15 -3.15 20.11
CA VAL A 30 -12.83 -2.70 18.75
C VAL A 30 -11.31 -2.58 18.64
N THR A 31 -10.66 -3.71 18.40
CA THR A 31 -9.18 -3.84 18.40
C THR A 31 -8.51 -3.15 17.22
N ARG A 32 -9.24 -2.90 16.13
CA ARG A 32 -8.78 -2.14 14.97
C ARG A 32 -9.82 -1.08 14.61
N PRO A 33 -9.71 0.12 15.17
CA PRO A 33 -10.56 1.25 14.82
C PRO A 33 -10.39 1.62 13.34
N PRO A 34 -11.39 2.28 12.72
CA PRO A 34 -11.39 2.55 11.29
C PRO A 34 -10.28 3.49 10.84
N TYR A 35 -9.65 4.27 11.73
CA TYR A 35 -8.53 5.16 11.41
C TYR A 35 -7.15 4.47 11.48
N GLN A 36 -7.05 3.25 12.03
CA GLN A 36 -5.78 2.53 12.19
C GLN A 36 -5.45 1.61 11.01
N ARG A 37 -4.15 1.47 10.72
CA ARG A 37 -3.63 0.55 9.69
C ARG A 37 -3.61 -0.90 10.17
N LYS A 38 -3.64 -1.85 9.23
CA LYS A 38 -3.23 -3.25 9.47
C LYS A 38 -1.71 -3.30 9.68
N ASN A 39 -1.27 -3.22 10.93
CA ASN A 39 0.08 -3.64 11.30
C ASN A 39 -0.03 -4.95 12.07
N VAL A 40 0.93 -5.86 11.93
CA VAL A 40 1.01 -7.06 12.78
C VAL A 40 2.46 -7.21 13.19
N TRP A 41 2.71 -7.24 14.50
CA TRP A 41 4.04 -7.54 15.03
C TRP A 41 4.54 -8.88 14.47
N SER A 42 5.81 -8.92 14.09
CA SER A 42 6.48 -10.17 13.72
C SER A 42 6.40 -11.17 14.87
N ARG A 43 6.42 -12.47 14.55
CA ARG A 43 6.38 -13.54 15.55
C ARG A 43 7.42 -13.33 16.66
N ASN A 44 8.62 -12.86 16.32
CA ASN A 44 9.68 -12.56 17.28
C ASN A 44 9.29 -11.44 18.26
N LYS A 45 8.64 -10.37 17.78
CA LYS A 45 8.20 -9.24 18.62
C LYS A 45 7.02 -9.63 19.51
N GLN A 46 6.10 -10.45 18.99
CA GLN A 46 5.02 -11.04 19.78
C GLN A 46 5.57 -11.95 20.89
N GLN A 47 6.53 -12.81 20.56
CA GLN A 47 7.21 -13.67 21.53
C GLN A 47 8.00 -12.87 22.58
N ALA A 48 8.64 -11.76 22.20
CA ALA A 48 9.32 -10.88 23.15
C ALA A 48 8.33 -10.24 24.16
N LEU A 49 7.10 -9.95 23.75
CA LEU A 49 6.06 -9.52 24.69
C LEU A 49 5.69 -10.64 25.68
N LEU A 50 5.53 -11.87 25.20
CA LEU A 50 5.29 -13.02 26.08
C LEU A 50 6.45 -13.23 27.06
N ASP A 51 7.70 -13.07 26.62
CA ASP A 51 8.86 -13.10 27.52
C ASP A 51 8.76 -12.05 28.62
N SER A 52 8.47 -10.79 28.27
CA SER A 52 8.26 -9.70 29.23
C SER A 52 7.16 -10.00 30.23
N LEU A 53 6.03 -10.54 29.78
CA LEU A 53 4.89 -10.90 30.63
C LEU A 53 5.25 -11.99 31.65
N PHE A 54 5.94 -13.05 31.21
CA PHE A 54 6.36 -14.14 32.09
C PHE A 54 7.43 -13.71 33.09
N ARG A 55 8.23 -12.70 32.76
CA ARG A 55 9.28 -12.14 33.62
C ARG A 55 8.79 -11.01 34.53
N GLY A 56 7.57 -10.51 34.32
CA GLY A 56 7.06 -9.33 35.03
C GLY A 56 7.80 -8.05 34.65
N TYR A 57 8.35 -7.97 33.43
CA TYR A 57 8.93 -6.74 32.91
C TYR A 57 7.85 -5.70 32.61
N TYR A 58 8.25 -4.44 32.63
CA TYR A 58 7.37 -3.34 32.28
C TYR A 58 6.77 -3.53 30.89
N VAL A 59 5.44 -3.49 30.82
CA VAL A 59 4.67 -3.45 29.57
C VAL A 59 3.93 -2.11 29.54
N PRO A 60 4.09 -1.29 28.48
CA PRO A 60 3.37 -0.04 28.34
C PRO A 60 1.86 -0.23 28.42
N ARG A 61 1.17 0.72 29.07
CA ARG A 61 -0.28 0.74 29.19
C ARG A 61 -0.94 0.69 27.81
N ILE A 62 -2.11 0.08 27.71
CA ILE A 62 -2.97 0.19 26.53
C ILE A 62 -3.86 1.42 26.67
N VAL A 63 -4.22 2.06 25.56
CA VAL A 63 -5.10 3.24 25.58
C VAL A 63 -6.39 2.85 24.88
N ILE A 64 -7.51 3.03 25.58
CA ILE A 64 -8.84 2.62 25.13
C ILE A 64 -9.75 3.83 25.28
N ARG A 65 -10.62 4.10 24.30
CA ARG A 65 -11.79 4.96 24.54
C ARG A 65 -13.04 4.12 24.74
N ARG A 66 -13.93 4.58 25.61
CA ARG A 66 -15.27 4.00 25.72
C ARG A 66 -16.15 4.62 24.65
N VAL A 67 -16.70 3.79 23.76
CA VAL A 67 -17.63 4.21 22.72
C VAL A 67 -19.03 3.78 23.12
N ARG A 68 -20.02 4.68 22.96
CA ARG A 68 -21.44 4.44 23.24
C ARG A 68 -22.16 4.18 21.92
N LEU A 69 -22.69 2.98 21.74
CA LEU A 69 -23.42 2.61 20.52
C LEU A 69 -24.93 2.84 20.67
N SER A 70 -25.44 2.69 21.89
CA SER A 70 -26.83 2.99 22.29
C SER A 70 -26.88 3.36 23.76
N GLU A 71 -28.05 3.71 24.32
CA GLU A 71 -28.19 4.02 25.75
C GLU A 71 -27.68 2.88 26.67
N GLU A 72 -27.84 1.62 26.24
CA GLU A 72 -27.50 0.42 27.02
C GLU A 72 -26.19 -0.27 26.59
N GLU A 73 -25.61 0.13 25.45
CA GLU A 73 -24.48 -0.58 24.84
C GLU A 73 -23.22 0.28 24.74
N THR A 74 -22.09 -0.27 25.20
CA THR A 74 -20.76 0.33 25.04
C THR A 74 -19.73 -0.68 24.59
N VAL A 75 -18.79 -0.22 23.76
CA VAL A 75 -17.62 -1.00 23.36
C VAL A 75 -16.33 -0.28 23.74
N LYS A 76 -15.26 -1.05 23.90
CA LYS A 76 -13.91 -0.57 24.21
C LYS A 76 -13.11 -0.47 22.92
N GLU A 77 -12.98 0.75 22.40
CA GLU A 77 -12.20 0.98 21.20
C GLU A 77 -10.72 1.20 21.55
N VAL A 78 -9.84 0.40 20.94
CA VAL A 78 -8.41 0.38 21.26
C VAL A 78 -7.68 1.46 20.48
N ILE A 79 -7.39 2.60 21.12
CA ILE A 79 -6.59 3.68 20.54
C ILE A 79 -5.12 3.27 20.41
N ASP A 80 -4.53 2.63 21.43
CA ASP A 80 -3.19 2.04 21.35
C ASP A 80 -3.12 0.69 22.08
N GLY A 81 -2.28 -0.20 21.58
CA GLY A 81 -2.08 -1.53 22.17
C GLY A 81 -2.66 -2.68 21.36
N GLN A 82 -3.18 -2.43 20.16
CA GLN A 82 -3.69 -3.45 19.23
C GLN A 82 -2.76 -4.67 19.13
N GLN A 83 -1.45 -4.44 19.00
CA GLN A 83 -0.46 -5.51 18.85
C GLN A 83 -0.26 -6.34 20.11
N ARG A 84 -0.39 -5.71 21.29
CA ARG A 84 -0.32 -6.38 22.59
C ARG A 84 -1.56 -7.27 22.78
N ILE A 85 -2.73 -6.73 22.50
CA ILE A 85 -4.01 -7.44 22.56
C ILE A 85 -4.03 -8.62 21.58
N THR A 86 -3.65 -8.40 20.31
CA THR A 86 -3.59 -9.45 19.29
C THR A 86 -2.60 -10.55 19.69
N THR A 87 -1.48 -10.20 20.33
CA THR A 87 -0.50 -11.18 20.83
C THR A 87 -1.11 -12.06 21.93
N ALA A 88 -1.85 -11.47 22.87
CA ALA A 88 -2.55 -12.22 23.90
C ALA A 88 -3.61 -13.16 23.28
N GLN A 89 -4.46 -12.65 22.38
CA GLN A 89 -5.48 -13.44 21.67
C GLN A 89 -4.87 -14.64 20.95
N LYS A 90 -3.80 -14.44 20.17
CA LYS A 90 -3.10 -15.54 19.46
C LYS A 90 -2.46 -16.56 20.39
N PHE A 91 -1.98 -16.14 21.56
CA PHE A 91 -1.42 -17.06 22.54
C PHE A 91 -2.50 -17.96 23.15
N PHE A 92 -3.65 -17.39 23.56
CA PHE A 92 -4.77 -18.18 24.08
C PHE A 92 -5.44 -19.06 23.03
N ALA A 93 -5.43 -18.66 21.77
CA ALA A 93 -5.91 -19.46 20.64
C ALA A 93 -4.92 -20.54 20.15
N ASP A 94 -3.82 -20.79 20.88
CA ASP A 94 -2.76 -21.75 20.51
C ASP A 94 -2.02 -21.47 19.18
N GLU A 95 -2.19 -20.28 18.59
CA GLU A 95 -1.52 -19.87 17.35
C GLU A 95 -0.07 -19.37 17.57
N LEU A 96 0.23 -18.94 18.80
CA LEU A 96 1.53 -18.41 19.20
C LEU A 96 2.16 -19.30 20.28
N LYS A 97 3.43 -19.66 20.05
CA LYS A 97 4.22 -20.49 20.98
C LYS A 97 5.10 -19.62 21.85
N LEU A 98 5.33 -20.05 23.09
CA LEU A 98 6.27 -19.39 24.00
C LEU A 98 7.71 -19.39 23.46
N PRO A 99 8.48 -18.30 23.66
CA PRO A 99 9.85 -18.21 23.17
C PRO A 99 10.81 -19.15 23.89
N SER A 100 11.92 -19.47 23.21
CA SER A 100 13.04 -20.20 23.80
C SER A 100 13.74 -19.45 24.94
N SER A 101 13.58 -18.13 25.00
CA SER A 101 14.14 -17.31 26.07
C SER A 101 13.63 -17.68 27.46
N LEU A 102 12.48 -18.36 27.58
CA LEU A 102 11.91 -18.78 28.87
C LEU A 102 12.48 -20.08 29.45
N GLU A 103 13.51 -20.66 28.82
CA GLU A 103 14.14 -21.91 29.27
C GLU A 103 14.72 -21.80 30.69
N ASP A 104 15.21 -20.62 31.08
CA ASP A 104 15.75 -20.32 32.41
C ASP A 104 14.66 -20.24 33.50
N ILE A 105 13.44 -19.84 33.14
CA ILE A 105 12.30 -19.81 34.08
C ILE A 105 11.82 -21.23 34.34
N ARG A 106 11.50 -21.98 33.27
CA ARG A 106 11.11 -23.39 33.37
C ARG A 106 11.32 -24.07 32.02
N ARG A 107 12.08 -25.17 32.01
CA ARG A 107 12.45 -25.93 30.79
C ARG A 107 11.27 -26.43 29.95
N SER A 108 10.06 -26.51 30.52
CA SER A 108 8.84 -26.94 29.82
C SER A 108 8.08 -25.80 29.13
N LEU A 109 8.52 -24.55 29.24
CA LEU A 109 7.85 -23.40 28.62
C LEU A 109 8.20 -23.22 27.13
N PRO A 110 9.48 -23.29 26.70
CA PRO A 110 9.84 -23.08 25.30
C PRO A 110 9.04 -23.94 24.32
N GLY A 111 8.45 -23.30 23.31
CA GLY A 111 7.74 -23.98 22.23
C GLY A 111 6.32 -24.45 22.58
N SER A 112 5.90 -24.34 23.84
CA SER A 112 4.56 -24.73 24.29
C SER A 112 3.52 -23.68 23.89
N THR A 113 2.33 -24.14 23.49
CA THR A 113 1.13 -23.30 23.35
C THR A 113 0.39 -23.17 24.69
N TYR A 114 -0.65 -22.34 24.78
CA TYR A 114 -1.40 -22.13 26.03
C TYR A 114 -2.00 -23.43 26.57
N SER A 115 -2.64 -24.24 25.71
CA SER A 115 -3.29 -25.50 26.12
C SER A 115 -2.29 -26.58 26.57
N GLU A 116 -1.04 -26.52 26.11
CA GLU A 116 0.02 -27.45 26.50
C GLU A 116 0.62 -27.14 27.89
N LEU A 117 0.27 -26.00 28.49
CA LEU A 117 0.79 -25.59 29.79
C LEU A 117 0.14 -26.36 30.95
N SER A 118 0.96 -26.67 31.95
CA SER A 118 0.49 -27.20 33.23
C SER A 118 -0.57 -26.28 33.86
N SER A 119 -1.49 -26.85 34.63
CA SER A 119 -2.56 -26.10 35.31
C SER A 119 -2.02 -24.96 36.19
N GLU A 120 -0.87 -25.16 36.82
CA GLU A 120 -0.17 -24.14 37.62
C GLU A 120 0.21 -22.92 36.76
N VAL A 121 0.84 -23.14 35.60
CA VAL A 121 1.27 -22.07 34.71
C VAL A 121 0.07 -21.39 34.05
N ARG A 122 -0.97 -22.14 33.67
CA ARG A 122 -2.21 -21.55 33.15
C ARG A 122 -2.85 -20.60 34.16
N ARG A 123 -2.96 -21.01 35.43
CA ARG A 123 -3.44 -20.12 36.52
C ARG A 123 -2.56 -18.90 36.75
N PHE A 124 -1.27 -18.95 36.42
CA PHE A 124 -0.42 -17.77 36.45
C PHE A 124 -0.75 -16.84 35.28
N VAL A 125 -0.78 -17.36 34.05
CA VAL A 125 -1.11 -16.60 32.83
C VAL A 125 -2.50 -15.96 32.94
N ASP A 126 -3.50 -16.69 33.45
CA ASP A 126 -4.88 -16.22 33.61
C ASP A 126 -5.03 -15.04 34.58
N ARG A 127 -4.04 -14.81 35.44
CA ARG A 127 -4.01 -13.68 36.38
C ARG A 127 -3.25 -12.47 35.84
N LEU A 128 -2.56 -12.60 34.70
CA LEU A 128 -1.89 -11.47 34.08
C LEU A 128 -2.91 -10.47 33.55
N SER A 129 -2.62 -9.18 33.69
CA SER A 129 -3.43 -8.08 33.15
C SER A 129 -2.57 -7.09 32.37
N TYR A 130 -3.22 -6.36 31.46
CA TYR A 130 -2.70 -5.12 30.93
C TYR A 130 -3.32 -3.97 31.70
N ASP A 131 -2.46 -3.08 32.15
CA ASP A 131 -2.87 -1.78 32.62
C ASP A 131 -3.38 -0.93 31.46
N ALA A 132 -4.52 -0.27 31.64
CA ALA A 132 -5.21 0.49 30.61
C ALA A 132 -5.50 1.94 31.05
N ASP A 133 -5.36 2.88 30.13
CA ASP A 133 -5.88 4.24 30.27
C ASP A 133 -7.17 4.33 29.46
N ILE A 134 -8.28 4.60 30.15
CA ILE A 134 -9.62 4.70 29.60
C ILE A 134 -9.96 6.17 29.38
N VAL A 135 -10.01 6.57 28.11
CA VAL A 135 -10.42 7.89 27.65
C VAL A 135 -11.95 7.97 27.64
N LEU A 136 -12.47 9.02 28.27
CA LEU A 136 -13.90 9.30 28.42
C LEU A 136 -14.26 10.64 27.78
N GLN A 137 -15.56 10.93 27.64
CA GLN A 137 -16.11 12.16 27.05
C GLN A 137 -15.86 12.35 25.54
N ILE A 138 -15.44 11.28 24.85
CA ILE A 138 -15.35 11.20 23.38
C ILE A 138 -15.99 9.90 22.87
N ASP A 139 -17.21 9.63 23.34
CA ASP A 139 -17.86 8.32 23.25
C ASP A 139 -18.79 8.14 22.05
N ASP A 140 -19.23 9.21 21.38
CA ASP A 140 -19.96 9.11 20.11
C ASP A 140 -19.00 8.75 18.95
N PRO A 141 -19.18 7.60 18.26
CA PRO A 141 -18.34 7.20 17.14
C PRO A 141 -18.67 7.92 15.81
N PHE A 142 -19.82 8.54 15.68
CA PHE A 142 -20.24 9.27 14.49
C PHE A 142 -20.03 10.78 14.63
N GLU A 143 -19.66 11.25 15.82
CA GLU A 143 -19.21 12.63 16.02
C GLU A 143 -17.77 12.82 15.50
N GLU A 144 -17.62 13.73 14.53
CA GLU A 144 -16.34 14.02 13.89
C GLU A 144 -15.27 14.45 14.90
N ARG A 145 -15.63 15.31 15.85
CA ARG A 145 -14.70 15.81 16.87
C ARG A 145 -14.15 14.68 17.74
N HIS A 146 -14.98 13.72 18.13
CA HIS A 146 -14.54 12.57 18.92
C HIS A 146 -13.55 11.69 18.15
N GLN A 147 -13.80 11.45 16.86
CA GLN A 147 -12.89 10.71 16.00
C GLN A 147 -11.56 11.45 15.78
N GLN A 148 -11.59 12.78 15.62
CA GLN A 148 -10.40 13.61 15.50
C GLN A 148 -9.53 13.53 16.76
N ILE A 149 -10.13 13.65 17.96
CA ILE A 149 -9.42 13.53 19.23
C ILE A 149 -8.82 12.11 19.39
N ALA A 150 -9.60 11.05 19.12
CA ALA A 150 -9.11 9.67 19.20
C ALA A 150 -7.93 9.41 18.26
N THR A 151 -8.02 9.94 17.03
CA THR A 151 -6.96 9.89 16.02
C THR A 151 -5.72 10.65 16.48
N GLU A 152 -5.89 11.84 17.06
CA GLU A 152 -4.77 12.64 17.54
C GLU A 152 -4.06 11.98 18.72
N ILE A 153 -4.80 11.38 19.66
CA ILE A 153 -4.23 10.58 20.75
C ILE A 153 -3.40 9.44 20.16
N PHE A 154 -3.96 8.68 19.21
CA PHE A 154 -3.23 7.61 18.51
C PHE A 154 -1.94 8.13 17.88
N TRP A 155 -1.99 9.26 17.16
CA TRP A 155 -0.83 9.85 16.51
C TRP A 155 0.25 10.29 17.49
N ARG A 156 -0.13 10.91 18.61
CA ARG A 156 0.82 11.33 19.66
C ARG A 156 1.50 10.14 20.32
N LEU A 157 0.82 9.00 20.43
CA LEU A 157 1.40 7.76 20.96
C LEU A 157 2.37 7.08 19.97
N GLN A 158 2.20 7.32 18.67
CA GLN A 158 3.04 6.75 17.60
C GLN A 158 4.27 7.59 17.25
N GLN A 159 4.58 8.68 17.96
CA GLN A 159 5.68 9.64 17.64
C GLN A 159 7.11 9.04 17.55
N GLY A 160 7.29 7.72 17.73
CA GLY A 160 8.52 6.98 17.42
C GLY A 160 8.54 6.26 16.06
N GLU A 161 7.44 6.20 15.31
CA GLU A 161 7.34 5.62 13.96
C GLU A 161 6.73 6.66 13.00
N SER A 162 7.39 6.96 11.87
CA SER A 162 6.87 7.93 10.90
C SER A 162 5.73 7.36 10.05
N LEU A 163 4.55 7.99 10.15
CA LEU A 163 3.42 7.74 9.24
C LEU A 163 3.73 8.29 7.84
N ASN A 164 3.23 7.62 6.79
CA ASN A 164 3.27 8.17 5.44
C ASN A 164 2.04 9.06 5.23
N TYR A 165 2.08 9.86 4.16
CA TYR A 165 0.98 10.75 3.79
C TYR A 165 -0.38 10.03 3.68
N MET A 166 -0.41 8.78 3.20
CA MET A 166 -1.66 8.01 3.12
C MET A 166 -2.19 7.57 4.47
N GLU A 167 -1.33 7.23 5.43
CA GLU A 167 -1.74 6.87 6.78
C GLU A 167 -2.31 8.09 7.52
N VAL A 168 -1.81 9.29 7.20
CA VAL A 168 -2.41 10.56 7.67
C VAL A 168 -3.76 10.78 7.01
N ALA A 169 -3.85 10.66 5.68
CA ALA A 169 -5.09 10.86 4.94
C ALA A 169 -6.17 9.82 5.29
N HIS A 170 -5.78 8.56 5.52
CA HIS A 170 -6.69 7.48 5.94
C HIS A 170 -7.40 7.78 7.27
N ALA A 171 -6.86 8.66 8.12
CA ALA A 171 -7.49 9.02 9.37
C ALA A 171 -8.62 10.08 9.23
N ARG A 172 -8.83 10.61 8.02
CA ARG A 172 -9.93 11.56 7.71
C ARG A 172 -11.25 10.80 7.52
N LEU A 173 -11.82 10.31 8.61
CA LEU A 173 -13.01 9.44 8.55
C LEU A 173 -14.27 10.13 8.02
N SER A 174 -14.38 11.45 8.17
CA SER A 174 -15.46 12.26 7.60
C SER A 174 -15.34 12.49 6.09
N SER A 175 -14.24 12.05 5.45
CA SER A 175 -14.03 12.18 4.02
C SER A 175 -14.74 11.07 3.24
N THR A 176 -15.72 11.44 2.41
CA THR A 176 -16.49 10.49 1.60
C THR A 176 -15.63 9.85 0.52
N ALA A 177 -14.71 10.61 -0.08
CA ALA A 177 -13.70 10.08 -1.01
C ALA A 177 -12.77 9.07 -0.32
N ARG A 178 -12.35 9.35 0.92
CA ARG A 178 -11.57 8.38 1.72
C ARG A 178 -12.34 7.08 1.94
N ASN A 179 -13.62 7.16 2.29
CA ASN A 179 -14.44 5.96 2.54
C ASN A 179 -14.59 5.13 1.27
N PHE A 180 -14.82 5.77 0.13
CA PHE A 180 -14.84 5.12 -1.18
C PHE A 180 -13.52 4.39 -1.47
N VAL A 181 -12.37 5.05 -1.25
CA VAL A 181 -11.09 4.38 -1.53
C VAL A 181 -10.77 3.24 -0.55
N VAL A 182 -11.21 3.31 0.70
CA VAL A 182 -11.11 2.17 1.63
C VAL A 182 -11.97 1.00 1.13
N LYS A 183 -13.24 1.26 0.80
CA LYS A 183 -14.21 0.26 0.30
C LYS A 183 -13.67 -0.51 -0.90
N TYR A 184 -13.05 0.19 -1.87
CA TYR A 184 -12.64 -0.41 -3.14
C TYR A 184 -11.16 -0.78 -3.26
N ALA A 185 -10.27 -0.28 -2.39
CA ALA A 185 -8.83 -0.53 -2.52
C ALA A 185 -8.15 -1.20 -1.34
N ASP A 186 -8.71 -1.11 -0.13
CA ASP A 186 -8.06 -1.72 1.04
C ASP A 186 -8.34 -3.23 1.14
N ASP A 187 -7.43 -3.98 1.75
CA ASP A 187 -7.58 -5.43 1.99
C ASP A 187 -8.62 -5.75 3.06
N GLN A 188 -9.00 -4.73 3.84
CA GLN A 188 -9.85 -4.84 5.01
C GLN A 188 -10.87 -3.70 5.00
N THR A 189 -11.93 -3.85 5.78
CA THR A 189 -12.94 -2.79 5.92
C THR A 189 -13.42 -2.70 7.37
N PHE A 190 -14.39 -1.82 7.61
CA PHE A 190 -15.03 -1.60 8.90
C PHE A 190 -16.54 -1.59 8.70
N ASP A 191 -17.23 -2.40 9.49
CA ASP A 191 -18.68 -2.47 9.54
C ASP A 191 -19.14 -1.39 10.52
N TYR A 192 -19.59 -0.25 9.99
CA TYR A 192 -20.00 0.89 10.81
C TYR A 192 -21.32 0.66 11.53
N ASP A 193 -22.22 -0.16 10.97
CA ASP A 193 -23.50 -0.50 11.58
C ASP A 193 -23.31 -1.37 12.82
N ALA A 194 -22.46 -2.39 12.74
CA ALA A 194 -22.10 -3.24 13.88
C ALA A 194 -20.86 -2.72 14.65
N TYR A 195 -20.35 -1.55 14.28
CA TYR A 195 -19.15 -0.89 14.80
C TYR A 195 -17.95 -1.82 15.06
N ARG A 196 -17.56 -2.62 14.06
CA ARG A 196 -16.51 -3.65 14.20
C ARG A 196 -15.59 -3.78 12.97
N PRO A 197 -14.32 -4.17 13.16
CA PRO A 197 -13.40 -4.39 12.06
C PRO A 197 -13.73 -5.66 11.28
N VAL A 198 -13.60 -5.61 9.95
CA VAL A 198 -13.74 -6.77 9.06
C VAL A 198 -12.39 -7.09 8.45
N SER A 199 -11.89 -8.31 8.67
CA SER A 199 -10.51 -8.67 8.32
C SER A 199 -10.25 -8.88 6.83
N GLU A 200 -11.29 -9.17 6.05
CA GLU A 200 -11.25 -9.37 4.61
C GLU A 200 -12.28 -8.44 3.97
N ASN A 201 -11.85 -7.66 2.99
CA ASN A 201 -12.74 -6.73 2.29
C ASN A 201 -13.37 -7.40 1.05
N PRO A 202 -14.65 -7.78 1.08
CA PRO A 202 -15.31 -8.42 -0.06
C PRO A 202 -15.57 -7.44 -1.21
N THR A 203 -15.57 -6.13 -0.96
CA THR A 203 -15.85 -5.10 -1.98
C THR A 203 -14.60 -4.58 -2.67
N LYS A 204 -13.41 -5.08 -2.30
CA LYS A 204 -12.16 -4.67 -2.92
C LYS A 204 -12.22 -4.94 -4.43
N HIS A 205 -11.95 -3.91 -5.22
CA HIS A 205 -12.10 -3.98 -6.66
C HIS A 205 -11.11 -4.96 -7.31
N LEU A 206 -11.59 -5.79 -8.23
CA LEU A 206 -10.83 -6.88 -8.85
C LEU A 206 -9.60 -6.39 -9.64
N PHE A 207 -9.60 -5.14 -10.11
CA PHE A 207 -8.42 -4.46 -10.68
C PHE A 207 -7.15 -4.66 -9.82
N PHE A 208 -7.28 -4.62 -8.49
CA PHE A 208 -6.13 -4.78 -7.60
C PHE A 208 -5.57 -6.20 -7.55
N SER A 209 -6.32 -7.19 -8.05
CA SER A 209 -5.82 -8.56 -8.29
C SER A 209 -5.09 -8.70 -9.64
N THR A 210 -5.28 -7.73 -10.55
CA THR A 210 -4.64 -7.71 -11.87
C THR A 210 -3.23 -7.13 -11.82
N ILE A 211 -2.98 -6.15 -10.94
CA ILE A 211 -1.67 -5.50 -10.83
C ILE A 211 -0.73 -6.24 -9.87
N ARG A 212 0.57 -6.30 -10.19
CA ARG A 212 1.61 -6.87 -9.31
C ARG A 212 2.10 -5.83 -8.31
N ARG A 213 1.17 -5.36 -7.48
CA ARG A 213 1.43 -4.39 -6.42
C ARG A 213 0.84 -4.89 -5.11
N LYS A 214 1.60 -4.76 -4.02
CA LYS A 214 1.12 -5.08 -2.68
C LYS A 214 0.47 -3.84 -2.08
N ASN A 215 -0.58 -4.02 -1.29
CA ASN A 215 -1.22 -2.93 -0.55
C ASN A 215 -0.46 -2.55 0.75
N ASN A 216 0.86 -2.75 0.78
CA ASN A 216 1.67 -2.40 1.93
C ASN A 216 1.68 -0.89 2.12
N ARG A 217 1.31 -0.43 3.32
CA ARG A 217 1.19 1.00 3.66
C ARG A 217 0.21 1.77 2.75
N MET A 218 -0.95 1.17 2.47
CA MET A 218 -2.07 1.82 1.77
C MET A 218 -1.74 2.23 0.32
N GLN A 219 -0.87 1.47 -0.34
CA GLN A 219 -0.46 1.73 -1.71
C GLN A 219 -1.63 1.63 -2.71
N HIS A 220 -2.59 0.74 -2.49
CA HIS A 220 -3.74 0.60 -3.39
C HIS A 220 -4.68 1.79 -3.24
N MET A 221 -4.93 2.22 -2.01
CA MET A 221 -5.69 3.44 -1.75
C MET A 221 -5.05 4.65 -2.42
N ALA A 222 -3.73 4.82 -2.29
CA ALA A 222 -3.02 5.90 -2.98
C ALA A 222 -3.24 5.88 -4.49
N LEU A 223 -3.17 4.70 -5.11
CA LEU A 223 -3.39 4.56 -6.55
C LEU A 223 -4.83 4.88 -6.93
N LEU A 224 -5.81 4.42 -6.16
CA LEU A 224 -7.22 4.72 -6.43
C LEU A 224 -7.52 6.22 -6.29
N THR A 225 -7.00 6.87 -5.25
CA THR A 225 -7.18 8.33 -5.10
C THR A 225 -6.58 9.09 -6.29
N ARG A 226 -5.47 8.61 -6.86
CA ARG A 226 -4.90 9.21 -8.07
C ARG A 226 -5.81 9.03 -9.29
N PHE A 227 -6.47 7.88 -9.43
CA PHE A 227 -7.46 7.70 -10.49
C PHE A 227 -8.63 8.67 -10.32
N LEU A 228 -9.15 8.84 -9.10
CA LEU A 228 -10.19 9.85 -8.83
C LEU A 228 -9.77 11.26 -9.26
N ILE A 229 -8.55 11.69 -8.90
CA ILE A 229 -8.02 13.00 -9.31
C ILE A 229 -7.94 13.13 -10.84
N LEU A 230 -7.49 12.07 -11.53
CA LEU A 230 -7.35 12.06 -12.99
C LEU A 230 -8.72 12.06 -13.70
N GLU A 231 -9.71 11.38 -13.15
CA GLU A 231 -11.08 11.41 -13.67
C GLU A 231 -11.73 12.77 -13.47
N GLU A 232 -11.63 13.35 -12.26
CA GLU A 232 -12.21 14.66 -11.96
C GLU A 232 -11.56 15.80 -12.77
N ALA A 233 -10.27 15.68 -13.08
CA ALA A 233 -9.56 16.61 -13.96
C ALA A 233 -9.78 16.36 -15.46
N ASP A 234 -10.51 15.30 -15.83
CA ASP A 234 -10.68 14.81 -17.20
C ASP A 234 -9.34 14.61 -17.95
N GLY A 235 -8.32 14.07 -17.27
CA GLY A 235 -7.00 13.81 -17.87
C GLY A 235 -5.80 14.09 -16.97
N PRO A 236 -4.65 14.48 -17.53
CA PRO A 236 -3.42 14.71 -16.76
C PRO A 236 -3.59 15.80 -15.69
N ALA A 237 -3.28 15.44 -14.44
CA ALA A 237 -3.30 16.33 -13.28
C ALA A 237 -2.10 16.05 -12.36
N ASP A 238 -1.82 16.96 -11.43
CA ASP A 238 -0.83 16.70 -10.38
C ASP A 238 -1.39 15.67 -9.40
N ILE A 239 -0.65 14.56 -9.23
CA ILE A 239 -1.05 13.39 -8.44
C ILE A 239 0.08 12.93 -7.49
N LYS A 240 0.85 13.91 -6.98
CA LYS A 240 1.89 13.69 -5.97
C LYS A 240 1.25 13.37 -4.63
N GLN A 241 2.09 13.06 -3.65
CA GLN A 241 1.64 12.71 -2.29
C GLN A 241 0.81 13.82 -1.64
N THR A 242 1.20 15.08 -1.86
CA THR A 242 0.48 16.27 -1.38
C THR A 242 -0.90 16.38 -2.00
N ASP A 243 -1.02 16.08 -3.30
CA ASP A 243 -2.29 16.22 -4.04
C ASP A 243 -3.27 15.14 -3.61
N VAL A 244 -2.79 13.91 -3.41
CA VAL A 244 -3.60 12.81 -2.86
C VAL A 244 -4.12 13.12 -1.45
N GLN A 245 -3.29 13.71 -0.59
CA GLN A 245 -3.72 14.11 0.74
C GLN A 245 -4.74 15.26 0.68
N ALA A 246 -4.47 16.30 -0.12
CA ALA A 246 -5.37 17.43 -0.31
C ALA A 246 -6.74 16.97 -0.86
N TYR A 247 -6.74 16.01 -1.78
CA TYR A 247 -7.96 15.40 -2.32
C TYR A 247 -8.81 14.72 -1.26
N ILE A 248 -8.18 14.04 -0.30
CA ILE A 248 -8.93 13.41 0.80
C ILE A 248 -9.44 14.49 1.77
N ASP A 249 -8.59 15.48 2.09
CA ASP A 249 -8.92 16.56 3.03
C ASP A 249 -10.09 17.43 2.52
N GLN A 250 -10.18 17.70 1.20
CA GLN A 250 -11.24 18.54 0.60
C GLN A 250 -12.62 17.86 0.58
N HIS A 251 -12.68 16.54 0.73
CA HIS A 251 -13.93 15.75 0.67
C HIS A 251 -14.51 15.41 2.05
N GLN A 252 -14.01 16.06 3.11
CA GLN A 252 -14.60 15.95 4.45
C GLN A 252 -15.94 16.69 4.51
N VAL A 253 -16.98 16.00 4.98
CA VAL A 253 -18.32 16.55 5.14
C VAL A 253 -18.91 16.16 6.49
N GLU A 254 -19.81 16.98 7.01
CA GLU A 254 -20.60 16.65 8.20
C GLU A 254 -21.41 15.38 7.95
N GLY A 255 -21.39 14.44 8.89
CA GLY A 255 -22.01 13.13 8.72
C GLY A 255 -21.32 12.21 7.70
N GLY A 256 -20.10 12.56 7.24
CA GLY A 256 -19.35 11.77 6.27
C GLY A 256 -18.77 10.45 6.82
N ILE A 257 -18.77 10.22 8.14
CA ILE A 257 -18.21 9.01 8.75
C ILE A 257 -19.02 7.78 8.33
N GLY A 258 -18.36 6.85 7.64
CA GLY A 258 -19.01 5.64 7.12
C GLY A 258 -19.94 5.87 5.93
N SER A 259 -20.07 7.11 5.44
CA SER A 259 -20.92 7.44 4.31
C SER A 259 -20.38 6.86 3.00
N GLU A 260 -21.27 6.26 2.21
CA GLU A 260 -21.01 5.75 0.86
C GLU A 260 -21.38 6.75 -0.25
N ALA A 261 -21.83 7.97 0.11
CA ALA A 261 -22.38 8.94 -0.85
C ALA A 261 -21.44 9.33 -2.00
N PHE A 262 -20.11 9.22 -1.81
CA PHE A 262 -19.16 9.50 -2.89
C PHE A 262 -19.31 8.55 -4.08
N GLU A 263 -19.78 7.32 -3.83
CA GLU A 263 -20.01 6.32 -4.87
C GLU A 263 -21.07 6.77 -5.88
N GLU A 264 -22.01 7.64 -5.50
CA GLU A 264 -23.06 8.15 -6.39
C GLU A 264 -22.56 9.24 -7.36
N THR A 265 -21.30 9.68 -7.22
CA THR A 265 -20.72 10.71 -8.10
C THR A 265 -20.31 10.14 -9.46
N ASP A 266 -20.41 10.96 -10.50
CA ASP A 266 -19.97 10.59 -11.85
C ASP A 266 -18.48 10.18 -11.86
N VAL A 267 -17.63 10.92 -11.13
CA VAL A 267 -16.19 10.62 -10.98
C VAL A 267 -15.95 9.22 -10.40
N ALA A 268 -16.70 8.83 -9.38
CA ALA A 268 -16.58 7.51 -8.77
C ALA A 268 -17.05 6.41 -9.73
N GLN A 269 -18.20 6.59 -10.38
CA GLN A 269 -18.75 5.63 -11.34
C GLN A 269 -17.84 5.44 -12.55
N ASP A 270 -17.33 6.53 -13.13
CA ASP A 270 -16.39 6.49 -14.26
C ASP A 270 -15.07 5.80 -13.88
N THR A 271 -14.57 6.07 -12.66
CA THR A 271 -13.38 5.39 -12.13
C THR A 271 -13.60 3.88 -12.02
N LEU A 272 -14.70 3.45 -11.39
CA LEU A 272 -15.03 2.02 -11.24
C LEU A 272 -15.23 1.34 -12.59
N ASP A 273 -15.92 2.00 -13.51
CA ASP A 273 -16.13 1.48 -14.86
C ASP A 273 -14.80 1.30 -15.58
N ASN A 274 -13.91 2.29 -15.56
CA ASN A 274 -12.58 2.21 -16.16
C ASN A 274 -11.72 1.12 -15.53
N MET A 275 -11.75 0.99 -14.20
CA MET A 275 -11.07 -0.09 -13.49
C MET A 275 -11.64 -1.48 -13.85
N ARG A 276 -12.95 -1.60 -14.06
CA ARG A 276 -13.60 -2.85 -14.49
C ARG A 276 -13.17 -3.24 -15.89
N ALA A 277 -13.21 -2.33 -16.86
CA ALA A 277 -12.72 -2.67 -18.20
C ALA A 277 -11.22 -2.98 -18.21
N PHE A 278 -10.43 -2.31 -17.36
CA PHE A 278 -9.02 -2.64 -17.22
C PHE A 278 -8.84 -4.07 -16.69
N TYR A 279 -9.63 -4.46 -15.69
CA TYR A 279 -9.67 -5.84 -15.23
C TYR A 279 -10.05 -6.81 -16.36
N ASP A 280 -11.13 -6.52 -17.10
CA ASP A 280 -11.65 -7.40 -18.16
C ASP A 280 -10.64 -7.67 -19.28
N VAL A 281 -9.85 -6.66 -19.67
CA VAL A 281 -8.76 -6.80 -20.67
C VAL A 281 -7.77 -7.89 -20.28
N PHE A 282 -7.51 -8.04 -18.98
CA PHE A 282 -6.47 -8.89 -18.41
C PHE A 282 -7.05 -10.07 -17.62
N ALA A 283 -8.36 -10.26 -17.61
CA ALA A 283 -9.03 -11.23 -16.76
C ALA A 283 -8.55 -12.66 -17.06
N ASP A 284 -8.46 -12.99 -18.36
CA ASP A 284 -8.03 -14.28 -18.90
C ASP A 284 -6.56 -14.29 -19.35
N ASP A 285 -5.75 -13.37 -18.84
CA ASP A 285 -4.32 -13.32 -19.20
C ASP A 285 -3.59 -14.57 -18.64
N PRO A 286 -2.87 -15.35 -19.48
CA PRO A 286 -2.22 -16.58 -19.03
C PRO A 286 -1.05 -16.35 -18.06
N LEU A 287 -0.50 -15.14 -18.00
CA LEU A 287 0.56 -14.76 -17.06
C LEU A 287 0.01 -14.26 -15.71
N ARG A 288 -1.31 -14.18 -15.56
CA ARG A 288 -1.97 -13.82 -14.30
C ARG A 288 -2.01 -15.03 -13.37
N ALA A 289 -1.01 -15.13 -12.49
CA ALA A 289 -1.07 -16.06 -11.36
C ALA A 289 -1.97 -15.50 -10.25
N GLU A 290 -2.79 -16.36 -9.65
CA GLU A 290 -3.69 -15.99 -8.56
C GLU A 290 -2.91 -15.34 -7.41
N GLY A 291 -3.31 -14.13 -7.01
CA GLY A 291 -2.68 -13.38 -5.93
C GLY A 291 -1.34 -12.71 -6.24
N GLU A 292 -0.75 -12.91 -7.43
CA GLU A 292 0.53 -12.28 -7.80
C GLU A 292 0.39 -11.11 -8.78
N GLY A 293 -0.73 -11.03 -9.50
CA GLY A 293 -0.95 -10.04 -10.55
C GLY A 293 -0.02 -10.23 -11.75
N ILE A 294 -0.17 -9.36 -12.76
CA ILE A 294 0.56 -9.49 -14.02
C ILE A 294 1.96 -8.87 -13.89
N PRO A 295 3.03 -9.55 -14.31
CA PRO A 295 4.41 -9.07 -14.16
C PRO A 295 4.69 -7.69 -14.76
N ILE A 296 4.07 -7.36 -15.91
CA ILE A 296 4.25 -6.04 -16.56
C ILE A 296 3.59 -4.91 -15.77
N LEU A 297 2.56 -5.22 -14.97
CA LEU A 297 1.78 -4.26 -14.17
C LEU A 297 2.33 -4.11 -12.75
N LYS A 298 3.64 -3.92 -12.62
CA LYS A 298 4.34 -3.70 -11.33
C LYS A 298 4.62 -2.22 -11.05
N VAL A 299 4.86 -1.42 -12.09
CA VAL A 299 5.35 -0.04 -11.96
C VAL A 299 4.20 0.95 -12.02
N GLU A 300 4.03 1.75 -10.96
CA GLU A 300 2.86 2.63 -10.77
C GLU A 300 2.63 3.60 -11.92
N TYR A 301 3.67 4.31 -12.37
CA TYR A 301 3.53 5.31 -13.43
C TYR A 301 3.18 4.64 -14.78
N PHE A 302 3.63 3.41 -15.01
CA PHE A 302 3.26 2.61 -16.19
C PHE A 302 1.79 2.19 -16.12
N ILE A 303 1.33 1.71 -14.96
CA ILE A 303 -0.08 1.37 -14.70
C ILE A 303 -0.99 2.59 -14.96
N ILE A 304 -0.62 3.77 -14.44
CA ILE A 304 -1.36 5.01 -14.67
C ILE A 304 -1.41 5.37 -16.16
N SER A 305 -0.29 5.21 -16.89
CA SER A 305 -0.26 5.48 -18.32
C SER A 305 -1.17 4.54 -19.13
N LEU A 306 -1.22 3.26 -18.78
CA LEU A 306 -2.17 2.31 -19.40
C LEU A 306 -3.62 2.62 -19.01
N TYR A 307 -3.88 2.98 -17.75
CA TYR A 307 -5.21 3.39 -17.30
C TYR A 307 -5.74 4.58 -18.10
N LEU A 308 -4.93 5.64 -18.26
CA LEU A 308 -5.30 6.82 -19.05
C LEU A 308 -5.46 6.53 -20.55
N LEU A 309 -4.67 5.59 -21.10
CA LEU A 309 -4.87 5.12 -22.47
C LEU A 309 -6.22 4.42 -22.61
N LEU A 310 -6.52 3.45 -21.73
CA LEU A 310 -7.78 2.71 -21.75
C LEU A 310 -8.99 3.65 -21.61
N ARG A 311 -8.94 4.56 -20.63
CA ARG A 311 -9.94 5.62 -20.44
C ARG A 311 -10.22 6.37 -21.75
N HIS A 312 -9.15 6.85 -22.40
CA HIS A 312 -9.26 7.57 -23.66
C HIS A 312 -9.90 6.71 -24.77
N LEU A 313 -9.45 5.47 -24.93
CA LEU A 313 -9.99 4.57 -25.95
C LEU A 313 -11.48 4.30 -25.71
N ARG A 314 -11.88 4.05 -24.46
CA ARG A 314 -13.28 3.83 -24.11
C ARG A 314 -14.14 5.07 -24.32
N ALA A 315 -13.61 6.27 -24.07
CA ALA A 315 -14.34 7.51 -24.27
C ALA A 315 -14.62 7.79 -25.76
N HIS A 316 -13.65 7.53 -26.64
CA HIS A 316 -13.70 8.01 -28.03
C HIS A 316 -13.82 6.93 -29.11
N TYR A 317 -13.62 5.65 -28.79
CA TYR A 317 -13.58 4.56 -29.76
C TYR A 317 -14.48 3.40 -29.35
N ALA A 318 -14.96 2.66 -30.35
CA ALA A 318 -15.50 1.33 -30.15
C ALA A 318 -14.46 0.47 -29.43
N PHE A 319 -14.87 -0.25 -28.38
CA PHE A 319 -13.93 -0.98 -27.54
C PHE A 319 -14.50 -2.36 -27.17
N GLY A 320 -14.54 -3.24 -28.17
CA GLY A 320 -15.04 -4.60 -28.07
C GLY A 320 -13.93 -5.61 -27.73
N GLU A 321 -14.19 -6.89 -28.00
CA GLU A 321 -13.25 -7.98 -27.70
C GLU A 321 -11.92 -7.83 -28.46
N THR A 322 -11.98 -7.50 -29.75
CA THR A 322 -10.79 -7.27 -30.59
C THR A 322 -9.93 -6.14 -30.03
N GLU A 323 -10.52 -5.01 -29.66
CA GLU A 323 -9.77 -3.88 -29.11
C GLU A 323 -9.20 -4.17 -27.72
N ARG A 324 -9.88 -4.98 -26.90
CA ARG A 324 -9.35 -5.46 -25.63
C ARG A 324 -8.11 -6.33 -25.84
N MET A 325 -8.15 -7.25 -26.81
CA MET A 325 -6.99 -8.07 -27.18
C MET A 325 -5.83 -7.22 -27.70
N LEU A 326 -6.10 -6.29 -28.62
CA LEU A 326 -5.09 -5.35 -29.13
C LEU A 326 -4.47 -4.51 -28.02
N PHE A 327 -5.27 -4.02 -27.08
CA PHE A 327 -4.77 -3.27 -25.93
C PHE A 327 -3.87 -4.13 -25.04
N ARG A 328 -4.28 -5.37 -24.74
CA ARG A 328 -3.47 -6.29 -23.92
C ARG A 328 -2.13 -6.58 -24.61
N ASP A 329 -2.16 -6.94 -25.88
CA ASP A 329 -0.97 -7.32 -26.63
C ASP A 329 -0.04 -6.11 -26.82
N PHE A 330 -0.60 -4.92 -27.05
CA PHE A 330 0.13 -3.66 -27.02
C PHE A 330 0.78 -3.41 -25.66
N ALA A 331 0.10 -3.67 -24.54
CA ALA A 331 0.69 -3.44 -23.22
C ALA A 331 1.97 -4.27 -23.02
N TYR A 332 2.04 -5.48 -23.57
CA TYR A 332 3.25 -6.30 -23.57
C TYR A 332 4.32 -5.79 -24.55
N ASP A 333 3.95 -5.48 -25.81
CA ASP A 333 4.88 -4.91 -26.81
C ASP A 333 5.52 -3.62 -26.29
N PHE A 334 4.69 -2.73 -25.73
CA PHE A 334 5.12 -1.46 -25.18
C PHE A 334 5.94 -1.63 -23.89
N TYR A 335 5.64 -2.63 -23.05
CA TYR A 335 6.45 -2.92 -21.87
C TYR A 335 7.87 -3.38 -22.24
N ASP A 336 8.00 -4.25 -23.25
CA ASP A 336 9.31 -4.73 -23.70
C ASP A 336 10.15 -3.60 -24.29
N ARG A 337 9.54 -2.75 -25.14
CA ARG A 337 10.15 -1.50 -25.61
C ARG A 337 10.53 -0.59 -24.44
N TRP A 338 9.62 -0.38 -23.49
CA TRP A 338 9.87 0.44 -22.32
C TRP A 338 11.03 -0.09 -21.46
N ARG A 339 11.34 -1.39 -21.47
CA ARG A 339 12.49 -1.96 -20.75
C ARG A 339 13.80 -1.91 -21.54
N ASN A 340 13.74 -2.17 -22.83
CA ASN A 340 14.91 -2.50 -23.65
C ASN A 340 15.15 -1.56 -24.84
N GLY A 341 14.17 -0.71 -25.15
CA GLY A 341 14.15 0.15 -26.32
C GLY A 341 15.06 1.36 -26.20
N GLU A 342 15.73 1.68 -27.31
CA GLU A 342 16.61 2.85 -27.45
C GLU A 342 15.93 4.00 -28.22
N GLU A 343 14.66 3.83 -28.62
CA GLU A 343 13.85 4.85 -29.30
C GLU A 343 13.74 6.12 -28.45
N GLU A 344 13.89 7.30 -29.07
CA GLU A 344 13.91 8.59 -28.35
C GLU A 344 12.64 8.81 -27.50
N ASP A 345 11.46 8.54 -28.06
CA ASP A 345 10.19 8.69 -27.36
C ASP A 345 10.07 7.72 -26.16
N ILE A 346 10.61 6.51 -26.28
CA ILE A 346 10.64 5.53 -25.19
C ILE A 346 11.57 6.01 -24.06
N GLN A 347 12.74 6.56 -24.39
CA GLN A 347 13.64 7.17 -23.41
C GLN A 347 12.99 8.36 -22.71
N ILE A 348 12.26 9.20 -23.45
CA ILE A 348 11.48 10.30 -22.86
C ILE A 348 10.45 9.73 -21.88
N PHE A 349 9.69 8.70 -22.28
CA PHE A 349 8.71 8.06 -21.40
C PHE A 349 9.34 7.51 -20.11
N GLN A 350 10.48 6.81 -20.20
CA GLN A 350 11.21 6.27 -19.06
C GLN A 350 11.69 7.36 -18.08
N ASN A 351 12.16 8.49 -18.62
CA ASN A 351 12.70 9.60 -17.82
C ASN A 351 11.59 10.41 -17.12
N LYS A 352 10.38 10.45 -17.69
CA LYS A 352 9.21 11.18 -17.17
C LYS A 352 8.43 10.40 -16.11
N ARG A 353 9.13 9.92 -15.08
CA ARG A 353 8.58 9.07 -14.01
C ARG A 353 7.85 9.81 -12.88
N GLN A 354 7.90 11.14 -12.85
CA GLN A 354 7.24 11.93 -11.81
C GLN A 354 5.73 12.01 -12.07
N GLN A 355 5.01 12.28 -10.98
CA GLN A 355 3.54 12.33 -10.96
C GLN A 355 3.02 13.77 -11.06
N SER A 356 3.64 14.59 -11.90
CA SER A 356 3.14 15.93 -12.23
C SER A 356 2.31 15.93 -13.49
N ALA A 357 1.38 16.87 -13.61
CA ALA A 357 0.48 16.98 -14.76
C ALA A 357 1.24 16.97 -16.10
N GLY A 358 2.33 17.75 -16.19
CA GLY A 358 3.14 17.86 -17.41
C GLY A 358 3.86 16.57 -17.80
N GLU A 359 4.40 15.83 -16.83
CA GLU A 359 5.05 14.54 -17.12
C GLU A 359 4.04 13.46 -17.51
N ILE A 360 2.87 13.46 -16.87
CA ILE A 360 1.77 12.55 -17.19
C ILE A 360 1.24 12.83 -18.59
N ALA A 361 1.02 14.10 -18.95
CA ALA A 361 0.59 14.49 -20.30
C ALA A 361 1.59 14.04 -21.37
N THR A 362 2.89 14.15 -21.08
CA THR A 362 3.96 13.69 -21.97
C THR A 362 3.89 12.17 -22.17
N ARG A 363 3.81 11.40 -21.08
CA ARG A 363 3.65 9.94 -21.12
C ARG A 363 2.39 9.51 -21.87
N GLN A 364 1.27 10.20 -21.62
CA GLN A 364 -0.01 9.93 -22.24
C GLN A 364 0.06 10.14 -23.76
N ARG A 365 0.70 11.20 -24.24
CA ARG A 365 0.88 11.45 -25.68
C ARG A 365 1.70 10.33 -26.34
N ILE A 366 2.83 9.96 -25.73
CA ILE A 366 3.75 8.95 -26.27
C ILE A 366 3.04 7.58 -26.35
N ILE A 367 2.44 7.13 -25.25
CA ILE A 367 1.79 5.80 -25.23
C ILE A 367 0.59 5.73 -26.17
N ARG A 368 -0.17 6.84 -26.34
CA ARG A 368 -1.26 6.92 -27.32
C ARG A 368 -0.74 6.80 -28.74
N GLN A 369 0.31 7.54 -29.09
CA GLN A 369 0.92 7.47 -30.41
C GLN A 369 1.36 6.03 -30.73
N HIS A 370 2.13 5.41 -29.84
CA HIS A 370 2.59 4.03 -30.04
C HIS A 370 1.46 3.00 -30.09
N PHE A 371 0.35 3.22 -29.38
CA PHE A 371 -0.82 2.35 -29.47
C PHE A 371 -1.42 2.38 -30.88
N PHE A 372 -1.66 3.56 -31.45
CA PHE A 372 -2.23 3.66 -32.80
C PHE A 372 -1.26 3.15 -33.88
N GLU A 373 0.04 3.40 -33.73
CA GLU A 373 1.06 2.80 -34.60
C GLU A 373 1.10 1.28 -34.49
N TYR A 374 0.91 0.73 -33.28
CA TYR A 374 0.79 -0.71 -33.06
C TYR A 374 -0.44 -1.28 -33.75
N VAL A 375 -1.61 -0.66 -33.56
CA VAL A 375 -2.87 -1.08 -34.18
C VAL A 375 -2.78 -1.06 -35.70
N GLN A 376 -2.17 -0.01 -36.28
CA GLN A 376 -1.94 0.06 -37.73
C GLN A 376 -1.02 -1.06 -38.24
N ARG A 377 0.01 -1.44 -37.47
CA ARG A 377 0.88 -2.59 -37.81
C ARG A 377 0.15 -3.93 -37.75
N GLN A 378 -0.95 -4.03 -36.99
CA GLN A 378 -1.82 -5.20 -36.94
C GLN A 378 -2.91 -5.18 -38.04
N ASP A 379 -2.86 -4.22 -38.98
CA ASP A 379 -3.85 -4.03 -40.05
C ASP A 379 -5.29 -3.86 -39.51
N HIS A 380 -5.41 -3.21 -38.34
CA HIS A 380 -6.69 -2.88 -37.71
C HIS A 380 -6.91 -1.36 -37.67
N GLU A 381 -8.16 -0.93 -37.75
CA GLU A 381 -8.56 0.48 -37.68
C GLU A 381 -9.50 0.70 -36.49
N MET A 382 -9.15 1.64 -35.62
CA MET A 382 -10.00 1.97 -34.47
C MET A 382 -11.20 2.82 -34.92
N VAL A 383 -12.41 2.26 -34.80
CA VAL A 383 -13.65 2.96 -35.12
C VAL A 383 -13.93 4.01 -34.05
N THR A 384 -13.97 5.29 -34.43
CA THR A 384 -14.38 6.38 -33.53
C THR A 384 -15.87 6.29 -33.22
N LYS A 385 -16.24 6.55 -31.96
CA LYS A 385 -17.63 6.74 -31.57
C LYS A 385 -18.18 8.02 -32.18
N ASP A 386 -19.41 7.96 -32.67
CA ASP A 386 -20.16 9.14 -33.09
C ASP A 386 -20.35 10.09 -31.88
N GLU A 387 -20.09 11.39 -32.05
CA GLU A 387 -20.31 12.42 -31.01
C GLU A 387 -21.78 12.45 -30.56
N LYS A 388 -22.69 12.06 -31.45
CA LYS A 388 -24.10 11.87 -31.14
C LYS A 388 -24.29 10.47 -30.56
N ARG A 389 -24.63 10.37 -29.27
CA ARG A 389 -25.02 9.08 -28.62
C ARG A 389 -26.53 8.87 -28.55
N ARG A 390 -27.32 9.94 -28.56
CA ARG A 390 -28.79 9.88 -28.46
C ARG A 390 -29.41 10.27 -29.79
N PHE A 391 -30.40 9.49 -30.22
CA PHE A 391 -31.28 9.89 -31.31
C PHE A 391 -32.02 11.17 -30.92
N ASP A 392 -32.04 12.16 -31.81
CA ASP A 392 -32.89 13.34 -31.61
C ASP A 392 -34.38 13.00 -31.79
N GLU A 393 -35.26 13.92 -31.44
CA GLU A 393 -36.70 13.68 -31.48
C GLU A 393 -37.20 13.34 -32.91
N ALA A 394 -36.62 13.96 -33.95
CA ALA A 394 -37.00 13.68 -35.32
C ALA A 394 -36.56 12.27 -35.76
N GLU A 395 -35.37 11.84 -35.33
CA GLU A 395 -34.87 10.47 -35.55
C GLU A 395 -35.69 9.44 -34.79
N ARG A 396 -36.03 9.69 -33.52
CA ARG A 396 -36.91 8.85 -32.71
C ARG A 396 -38.27 8.64 -33.41
N ILE A 397 -38.86 9.71 -33.95
CA ILE A 397 -40.12 9.64 -34.72
C ILE A 397 -39.93 8.77 -35.97
N ARG A 398 -38.81 8.92 -36.68
CA ARG A 398 -38.53 8.13 -37.89
C ARG A 398 -38.34 6.64 -37.59
N ILE A 399 -37.55 6.31 -36.56
CA ILE A 399 -37.33 4.93 -36.10
C ILE A 399 -38.66 4.29 -35.69
N TYR A 400 -39.45 4.97 -34.85
CA TYR A 400 -40.72 4.45 -34.38
C TYR A 400 -41.73 4.21 -35.50
N ARG A 401 -41.82 5.12 -36.49
CA ARG A 401 -42.70 4.93 -37.65
C ARG A 401 -42.23 3.80 -38.56
N ARG A 402 -40.92 3.71 -38.80
CA ARG A 402 -40.31 2.66 -39.63
C ARG A 402 -40.62 1.27 -39.03
N ASP A 403 -40.42 1.14 -37.73
CA ASP A 403 -40.64 -0.12 -36.99
C ASP A 403 -42.12 -0.30 -36.60
N SER A 404 -43.01 0.58 -37.05
CA SER A 404 -44.44 0.57 -36.75
C SER A 404 -44.76 0.54 -35.24
N GLY A 405 -43.88 1.07 -34.39
CA GLY A 405 -43.99 1.01 -32.93
C GLY A 405 -43.93 -0.40 -32.36
N LEU A 406 -43.29 -1.34 -33.07
CA LEU A 406 -43.11 -2.72 -32.63
C LEU A 406 -41.69 -2.90 -32.10
N CYS A 407 -41.56 -3.46 -30.91
CA CYS A 407 -40.27 -3.85 -30.32
C CYS A 407 -39.61 -4.93 -31.20
N GLN A 408 -38.47 -4.62 -31.80
CA GLN A 408 -37.79 -5.54 -32.73
C GLN A 408 -37.33 -6.82 -32.02
N LEU A 409 -36.84 -6.72 -30.77
CA LEU A 409 -36.46 -7.90 -29.98
C LEU A 409 -37.66 -8.75 -29.52
N CYS A 410 -38.85 -8.17 -29.33
CA CYS A 410 -40.06 -8.98 -29.08
C CYS A 410 -40.42 -9.80 -30.32
N LEU A 411 -40.25 -9.22 -31.52
CA LEU A 411 -40.51 -9.91 -32.78
C LEU A 411 -39.48 -11.03 -33.02
N ASP A 412 -38.20 -10.77 -32.73
CA ASP A 412 -37.13 -11.78 -32.82
C ASP A 412 -37.35 -12.95 -31.86
N GLU A 413 -37.94 -12.70 -30.68
CA GLU A 413 -38.39 -13.73 -29.74
C GLU A 413 -39.65 -14.50 -30.20
N GLY A 414 -40.22 -14.15 -31.36
CA GLY A 414 -41.40 -14.80 -31.94
C GLY A 414 -42.73 -14.37 -31.33
N LYS A 415 -42.78 -13.25 -30.60
CA LYS A 415 -44.05 -12.74 -30.03
C LYS A 415 -44.95 -12.17 -31.12
N PRO A 416 -46.28 -12.33 -30.99
CA PRO A 416 -47.22 -11.74 -31.93
C PRO A 416 -47.16 -10.20 -31.88
N GLU A 417 -47.45 -9.53 -32.99
CA GLU A 417 -47.37 -8.06 -33.11
C GLU A 417 -48.18 -7.32 -32.04
N ALA A 418 -49.31 -7.89 -31.61
CA ALA A 418 -50.14 -7.33 -30.54
C ALA A 418 -49.39 -7.21 -29.20
N GLU A 419 -48.47 -8.14 -28.91
CA GLU A 419 -47.62 -8.14 -27.72
C GLU A 419 -46.30 -7.38 -27.92
N ALA A 420 -45.83 -7.28 -29.17
CA ALA A 420 -44.63 -6.51 -29.50
C ALA A 420 -44.89 -4.99 -29.60
N LYS A 421 -46.16 -4.56 -29.64
CA LYS A 421 -46.53 -3.14 -29.74
C LYS A 421 -46.14 -2.35 -28.49
N VAL A 422 -45.41 -1.27 -28.68
CA VAL A 422 -44.99 -0.33 -27.62
C VAL A 422 -45.58 1.05 -27.92
N LEU A 423 -46.07 1.74 -26.90
CA LEU A 423 -46.60 3.11 -27.04
C LEU A 423 -45.46 4.12 -27.24
N TRP A 424 -45.76 5.24 -27.87
CA TRP A 424 -44.80 6.31 -28.14
C TRP A 424 -44.20 6.89 -26.84
N GLU A 425 -44.99 6.95 -25.77
CA GLU A 425 -44.53 7.44 -24.46
C GLU A 425 -43.66 6.41 -23.71
N GLU A 426 -43.62 5.16 -24.16
CA GLU A 426 -43.02 4.04 -23.45
C GLU A 426 -41.84 3.39 -24.18
N PHE A 427 -41.66 3.68 -25.47
CA PHE A 427 -40.60 3.07 -26.26
C PHE A 427 -39.24 3.74 -26.05
N GLU A 428 -38.21 2.91 -26.16
CA GLU A 428 -36.83 3.33 -26.18
C GLU A 428 -36.27 3.15 -27.59
N ALA A 429 -35.68 4.21 -28.14
CA ALA A 429 -34.90 4.12 -29.37
C ALA A 429 -33.48 3.74 -28.98
N ASP A 430 -33.04 2.56 -29.39
CA ASP A 430 -31.71 2.03 -29.11
C ASP A 430 -31.03 1.60 -30.42
N HIS A 431 -29.71 1.46 -30.42
CA HIS A 431 -28.98 1.11 -31.63
C HIS A 431 -29.13 -0.37 -31.98
N VAL A 432 -29.13 -0.77 -33.25
CA VAL A 432 -29.05 -2.18 -33.67
C VAL A 432 -27.66 -2.71 -33.33
N THR A 433 -26.62 -2.08 -33.88
CA THR A 433 -25.24 -2.21 -33.39
C THR A 433 -25.03 -1.20 -32.27
N PRO A 434 -24.72 -1.63 -31.02
CA PRO A 434 -24.54 -0.72 -29.89
C PRO A 434 -23.56 0.43 -30.19
N HIS A 435 -23.86 1.64 -29.72
CA HIS A 435 -22.92 2.77 -29.81
C HIS A 435 -21.57 2.48 -29.13
N ALA A 436 -21.58 1.66 -28.07
CA ALA A 436 -20.36 1.16 -27.41
C ALA A 436 -19.44 0.35 -28.34
N GLU A 437 -20.00 -0.28 -29.37
CA GLU A 437 -19.31 -1.09 -30.39
C GLU A 437 -19.12 -0.30 -31.71
N GLY A 438 -19.30 1.03 -31.69
CA GLY A 438 -19.10 1.88 -32.87
C GLY A 438 -20.31 2.00 -33.80
N GLY A 439 -21.49 1.55 -33.36
CA GLY A 439 -22.72 1.77 -34.11
C GLY A 439 -23.03 3.27 -34.27
N PRO A 440 -23.22 3.78 -35.51
CA PRO A 440 -23.51 5.20 -35.73
C PRO A 440 -24.90 5.56 -35.23
N THR A 441 -25.11 6.79 -34.74
CA THR A 441 -26.43 7.26 -34.30
C THR A 441 -27.20 7.83 -35.48
N VAL A 442 -27.62 6.92 -36.36
CA VAL A 442 -28.43 7.20 -37.56
C VAL A 442 -29.70 6.37 -37.52
N VAL A 443 -30.78 6.86 -38.15
CA VAL A 443 -32.10 6.21 -38.14
C VAL A 443 -32.01 4.74 -38.54
N GLU A 444 -31.18 4.43 -39.53
CA GLU A 444 -30.95 3.10 -40.07
C GLU A 444 -30.39 2.13 -39.03
N ASN A 445 -29.55 2.61 -38.11
CA ASN A 445 -29.01 1.85 -36.99
C ASN A 445 -29.85 2.02 -35.72
N GLY A 446 -30.96 2.75 -35.73
CA GLY A 446 -31.90 2.75 -34.61
C GLY A 446 -32.86 1.57 -34.67
N GLN A 447 -33.45 1.17 -33.55
CA GLN A 447 -34.55 0.21 -33.44
C GLN A 447 -35.48 0.58 -32.29
N VAL A 448 -36.76 0.24 -32.41
CA VAL A 448 -37.72 0.32 -31.30
C VAL A 448 -37.51 -0.84 -30.34
N LEU A 449 -37.28 -0.53 -29.06
CA LEU A 449 -37.26 -1.51 -27.97
C LEU A 449 -38.29 -1.17 -26.89
N CYS A 450 -38.89 -2.20 -26.29
CA CYS A 450 -39.63 -2.02 -25.04
C CYS A 450 -38.65 -1.84 -23.87
N ARG A 451 -39.11 -1.23 -22.78
CA ARG A 451 -38.26 -0.99 -21.58
C ARG A 451 -37.59 -2.25 -21.05
N TYR A 452 -38.28 -3.40 -21.11
CA TYR A 452 -37.72 -4.68 -20.67
C TYR A 452 -36.53 -5.10 -21.52
N HIS A 453 -36.67 -5.08 -22.84
CA HIS A 453 -35.60 -5.46 -23.77
C HIS A 453 -34.45 -4.45 -23.78
N ASN A 454 -34.74 -3.15 -23.68
CA ASN A 454 -33.71 -2.13 -23.57
C ASN A 454 -32.85 -2.32 -22.30
N ARG A 455 -33.49 -2.60 -21.16
CA ARG A 455 -32.78 -2.90 -19.90
C ARG A 455 -31.98 -4.20 -19.97
N ARG A 456 -32.56 -5.28 -20.51
CA ARG A 456 -31.85 -6.56 -20.66
C ARG A 456 -30.65 -6.46 -21.59
N LYS A 457 -30.77 -5.68 -22.66
CA LYS A 457 -29.68 -5.44 -23.60
C LYS A 457 -28.54 -4.65 -22.97
N GLY A 458 -28.85 -3.69 -22.09
CA GLY A 458 -27.86 -3.03 -21.24
C GLY A 458 -27.20 -3.96 -20.21
N ALA A 459 -27.94 -4.94 -19.66
CA ALA A 459 -27.46 -5.89 -18.66
C ALA A 459 -26.62 -7.05 -19.24
N GLN A 460 -26.84 -7.46 -20.48
CA GLN A 460 -26.05 -8.54 -21.13
C GLN A 460 -24.58 -8.16 -21.40
N VAL A 461 -24.19 -6.91 -21.18
CA VAL A 461 -22.79 -6.43 -21.24
C VAL A 461 -22.08 -6.60 -19.88
N ALA A 462 -22.78 -7.00 -18.82
CA ALA A 462 -22.19 -7.22 -17.51
C ALA A 462 -22.99 -8.24 -16.69
N GLU A 463 -22.53 -9.49 -16.61
CA GLU A 463 -22.74 -10.29 -15.40
C GLU A 463 -21.50 -11.11 -14.99
N PRO A 464 -21.14 -11.08 -13.69
CA PRO A 464 -20.06 -11.86 -13.09
C PRO A 464 -20.51 -13.28 -12.71
N VAL A 465 -19.62 -14.25 -12.93
CA VAL A 465 -19.79 -15.66 -12.55
C VAL A 465 -19.52 -15.83 -11.04
N SER A 466 -20.48 -16.43 -10.31
CA SER A 466 -20.32 -16.83 -8.91
C SER A 466 -19.61 -18.20 -8.77
N PRO A 467 -18.93 -18.46 -7.64
CA PRO A 467 -17.97 -19.57 -7.52
C PRO A 467 -18.63 -20.89 -7.11
N GLY A 468 -18.21 -21.98 -7.76
CA GLY A 468 -18.59 -23.35 -7.43
C GLY A 468 -17.73 -23.94 -6.31
N ALA A 469 -18.41 -24.68 -5.43
CA ALA A 469 -17.89 -25.29 -4.20
C ALA A 469 -17.11 -26.61 -4.41
N ASP A 470 -16.28 -26.89 -3.40
CA ASP A 470 -15.88 -28.18 -2.81
C ASP A 470 -15.36 -29.33 -3.68
N VAL A 471 -14.09 -29.72 -3.41
CA VAL A 471 -13.69 -31.15 -3.35
C VAL A 471 -12.66 -31.38 -2.23
N ARG A 472 -13.04 -32.22 -1.25
CA ARG A 472 -12.17 -32.94 -0.31
C ARG A 472 -11.46 -34.10 -1.02
N SER A 473 -10.19 -34.41 -0.67
CA SER A 473 -9.69 -35.77 -0.32
C SER A 473 -8.15 -35.75 -0.11
N THR A 474 -7.68 -35.99 1.12
CA THR A 474 -6.96 -37.19 1.61
C THR A 474 -5.66 -37.57 0.87
N ALA A 475 -4.52 -37.59 1.59
CA ALA A 475 -3.64 -38.78 1.70
C ALA A 475 -2.47 -38.59 2.69
N ASN A 476 -2.12 -39.70 3.35
CA ASN A 476 -1.18 -39.95 4.44
C ASN A 476 0.34 -39.74 4.12
N ALA A 477 1.08 -39.29 5.15
CA ALA A 477 2.35 -39.78 5.77
C ALA A 477 3.38 -40.63 4.95
N PRO A 478 4.71 -40.70 5.29
CA PRO A 478 5.29 -40.53 6.64
C PRO A 478 6.69 -39.86 6.76
N SER A 479 7.11 -39.81 8.03
CA SER A 479 8.36 -39.35 8.66
C SER A 479 9.68 -40.01 8.21
N SER A 480 10.79 -39.28 8.36
CA SER A 480 12.09 -39.87 8.80
C SER A 480 13.05 -38.84 9.45
N SER A 481 13.21 -38.99 10.77
CA SER A 481 14.43 -38.95 11.60
C SER A 481 15.66 -38.04 11.30
N ARG A 482 15.85 -37.08 12.22
CA ARG A 482 17.05 -36.72 13.04
C ARG A 482 18.43 -37.34 12.73
N SER A 483 19.47 -36.50 12.75
CA SER A 483 20.69 -36.62 13.61
C SER A 483 21.51 -35.32 13.51
N SER A 484 21.67 -34.47 14.54
CA SER A 484 22.51 -34.58 15.75
C SER A 484 23.74 -33.65 15.70
N THR A 485 23.60 -32.49 16.35
CA THR A 485 24.55 -31.80 17.25
C THR A 485 26.04 -32.12 17.22
N SER A 486 26.86 -31.06 17.22
CA SER A 486 28.01 -30.97 18.13
C SER A 486 28.14 -29.55 18.71
N ARG A 487 28.75 -29.45 19.89
CA ARG A 487 28.58 -28.39 20.90
C ARG A 487 29.96 -27.93 21.38
N LYS A 488 30.02 -26.67 21.87
CA LYS A 488 31.05 -26.00 22.70
C LYS A 488 32.12 -25.27 21.87
N THR A 489 32.55 -24.05 22.23
CA THR A 489 32.93 -23.54 23.56
C THR A 489 32.68 -22.03 23.74
N SER A 490 32.53 -21.62 25.00
CA SER A 490 32.32 -20.25 25.47
C SER A 490 33.64 -19.50 25.71
N GLU A 491 33.79 -18.29 25.16
CA GLU A 491 34.80 -17.30 25.57
C GLU A 491 34.22 -15.87 25.56
N SER A 492 34.63 -15.09 26.57
CA SER A 492 34.42 -13.65 26.90
C SER A 492 33.43 -12.81 26.08
N LYS A 493 32.41 -12.23 26.76
CA LYS A 493 31.52 -11.18 26.21
C LYS A 493 32.27 -9.86 25.99
N GLY A 494 33.03 -9.78 24.91
CA GLY A 494 33.29 -8.51 24.22
C GLY A 494 32.01 -8.08 23.49
N LEU A 495 31.65 -6.80 23.57
CA LEU A 495 30.59 -6.25 22.73
C LEU A 495 30.97 -6.50 21.27
N SER A 496 30.10 -7.19 20.52
CA SER A 496 30.36 -7.52 19.12
C SER A 496 30.46 -6.24 18.28
N THR A 497 31.62 -6.02 17.65
CA THR A 497 31.82 -4.97 16.63
C THR A 497 30.72 -5.03 15.58
N ARG A 498 30.05 -3.90 15.34
CA ARG A 498 29.07 -3.76 14.26
C ARG A 498 29.72 -3.14 13.04
N TYR A 499 29.20 -3.49 11.88
CA TYR A 499 29.69 -3.01 10.60
C TYR A 499 28.60 -2.19 9.92
N TRP A 500 28.96 -1.06 9.32
CA TRP A 500 28.02 -0.11 8.75
C TRP A 500 28.46 0.36 7.38
N LEU A 501 27.50 0.48 6.46
CA LEU A 501 27.62 1.19 5.21
C LEU A 501 27.08 2.61 5.39
N THR A 502 27.86 3.61 5.00
CA THR A 502 27.56 5.03 5.16
C THR A 502 27.60 5.73 3.81
N PRO A 503 26.46 6.20 3.26
CA PRO A 503 26.48 6.98 2.03
C PRO A 503 27.12 8.34 2.24
N VAL A 504 27.83 8.79 1.20
CA VAL A 504 28.39 10.13 1.08
C VAL A 504 27.90 10.74 -0.23
N ALA A 505 27.35 11.95 -0.11
CA ALA A 505 26.90 12.76 -1.22
C ALA A 505 27.87 13.93 -1.46
N GLU A 506 27.74 14.54 -2.63
CA GLU A 506 28.40 15.80 -2.98
C GLU A 506 27.99 16.91 -1.99
N ARG A 507 28.90 17.83 -1.69
CA ARG A 507 28.65 19.00 -0.83
C ARG A 507 29.28 20.24 -1.44
N GLY A 508 28.49 21.28 -1.69
CA GLY A 508 28.93 22.41 -2.50
C GLY A 508 29.54 21.96 -3.83
N SER A 509 30.82 22.28 -4.05
CA SER A 509 31.59 21.86 -5.23
C SER A 509 32.45 20.60 -5.01
N LEU A 510 32.36 19.95 -3.84
CA LEU A 510 33.17 18.78 -3.50
C LEU A 510 32.46 17.49 -3.92
N SER A 511 33.18 16.62 -4.64
CA SER A 511 32.78 15.25 -4.90
C SER A 511 32.71 14.41 -3.61
N PRO A 512 32.01 13.26 -3.59
CA PRO A 512 31.94 12.41 -2.39
C PRO A 512 33.32 11.97 -1.88
N GLN A 513 34.29 11.78 -2.79
CA GLN A 513 35.68 11.44 -2.49
C GLN A 513 36.37 12.59 -1.78
N GLU A 514 36.25 13.80 -2.30
CA GLU A 514 36.84 14.99 -1.68
C GLU A 514 36.24 15.27 -0.30
N VAL A 515 34.92 15.06 -0.15
CA VAL A 515 34.25 15.13 1.16
C VAL A 515 34.86 14.11 2.13
N VAL A 516 35.04 12.85 1.70
CA VAL A 516 35.64 11.80 2.55
C VAL A 516 37.10 12.11 2.90
N VAL A 517 37.90 12.63 1.96
CA VAL A 517 39.28 13.06 2.23
C VAL A 517 39.32 14.16 3.29
N GLN A 518 38.46 15.17 3.18
CA GLN A 518 38.44 16.31 4.11
C GLN A 518 37.78 16.00 5.47
N THR A 519 36.99 14.93 5.55
CA THR A 519 36.32 14.51 6.80
C THR A 519 36.99 13.28 7.41
N VAL A 520 36.75 12.11 6.81
CA VAL A 520 37.27 10.83 7.28
C VAL A 520 38.81 10.84 7.34
N GLY A 521 39.47 11.51 6.38
CA GLY A 521 40.93 11.72 6.40
C GLY A 521 41.43 12.57 7.56
N ASN A 522 40.59 13.48 8.08
CA ASN A 522 40.84 14.30 9.26
C ASN A 522 40.31 13.67 10.56
N GLY A 523 39.81 12.43 10.52
CA GLY A 523 39.41 11.68 11.70
C GLY A 523 38.02 12.02 12.24
N ALA A 524 37.12 12.59 11.44
CA ALA A 524 35.75 12.87 11.86
C ALA A 524 34.76 12.73 10.71
N PHE A 525 33.48 12.45 10.99
CA PHE A 525 32.43 12.48 9.98
C PHE A 525 31.08 12.94 10.56
N GLY A 526 30.39 13.81 9.82
CA GLY A 526 29.08 14.34 10.19
C GLY A 526 27.91 13.50 9.68
N PHE A 527 26.95 13.25 10.56
CA PHE A 527 25.73 12.50 10.28
C PHE A 527 24.47 13.35 10.52
N SER A 528 23.42 13.07 9.76
CA SER A 528 22.10 13.65 10.00
C SER A 528 21.45 13.06 11.26
N SER A 529 20.44 13.74 11.80
CA SER A 529 19.65 13.26 12.94
C SER A 529 19.14 11.83 12.73
N ASP A 530 18.58 11.54 11.54
CA ASP A 530 18.04 10.23 11.21
C ASP A 530 19.12 9.14 11.18
N ALA A 531 20.29 9.46 10.61
CA ALA A 531 21.40 8.51 10.51
C ALA A 531 21.97 8.15 11.89
N ILE A 532 22.14 9.15 12.78
CA ILE A 532 22.59 8.91 14.15
C ILE A 532 21.58 8.11 14.97
N GLN A 533 20.29 8.44 14.87
CA GLN A 533 19.25 7.72 15.61
C GLN A 533 19.15 6.26 15.21
N LYS A 534 19.33 5.96 13.91
CA LYS A 534 19.33 4.61 13.35
C LYS A 534 20.59 3.82 13.72
N MET A 535 21.76 4.45 13.64
CA MET A 535 23.05 3.79 13.81
C MET A 535 23.44 3.64 15.28
N ARG A 536 23.25 4.71 16.07
CA ARG A 536 23.76 4.88 17.44
C ARG A 536 25.22 4.41 17.55
N PRO A 537 26.18 5.09 16.89
CA PRO A 537 27.57 4.67 16.81
C PRO A 537 28.17 4.39 18.19
N ARG A 538 28.98 3.33 18.30
CA ARG A 538 29.74 3.04 19.53
C ARG A 538 31.22 2.89 19.19
N PRO A 539 32.13 3.26 20.10
CA PRO A 539 33.55 2.99 19.94
C PRO A 539 33.81 1.55 19.53
N GLY A 540 34.61 1.36 18.48
CA GLY A 540 34.93 0.05 17.91
C GLY A 540 33.98 -0.45 16.81
N ASP A 541 32.88 0.26 16.49
CA ASP A 541 32.10 -0.01 15.28
C ASP A 541 32.89 0.36 14.02
N ARG A 542 32.66 -0.37 12.92
CA ARG A 542 33.39 -0.21 11.64
C ARG A 542 32.49 0.39 10.56
N LEU A 543 32.97 1.41 9.87
CA LEU A 543 32.22 2.16 8.85
C LEU A 543 32.89 2.03 7.50
N SER A 544 32.11 1.77 6.45
CA SER A 544 32.53 1.84 5.05
C SER A 544 31.76 2.98 4.38
N PHE A 545 32.46 3.87 3.70
CA PHE A 545 31.89 5.08 3.10
C PHE A 545 31.65 4.86 1.61
N TYR A 546 30.40 4.96 1.18
CA TYR A 546 29.99 4.80 -0.21
C TYR A 546 29.79 6.17 -0.87
N GLY A 547 30.65 6.51 -1.83
CA GLY A 547 30.47 7.68 -2.68
C GLY A 547 29.41 7.44 -3.75
N SER A 548 28.43 8.34 -3.83
CA SER A 548 27.32 8.24 -4.78
C SER A 548 27.82 8.11 -6.23
N ARG A 549 27.40 7.06 -6.94
CA ARG A 549 27.82 6.70 -8.32
C ARG A 549 29.32 6.40 -8.48
N THR A 550 30.05 6.22 -7.39
CA THR A 550 31.46 5.85 -7.41
C THR A 550 31.69 4.45 -6.84
N GLY A 551 31.30 4.19 -5.61
CA GLY A 551 31.69 2.95 -4.92
C GLY A 551 32.15 3.22 -3.48
N ILE A 552 32.80 2.23 -2.87
CA ILE A 552 33.38 2.42 -1.53
C ILE A 552 34.67 3.21 -1.67
N VAL A 553 34.76 4.34 -0.97
CA VAL A 553 35.86 5.32 -1.09
C VAL A 553 36.75 5.37 0.15
N ALA A 554 36.27 4.86 1.29
CA ALA A 554 37.04 4.73 2.51
C ALA A 554 36.41 3.74 3.49
N ASP A 555 37.19 3.34 4.50
CA ASP A 555 36.65 2.74 5.71
C ASP A 555 37.37 3.25 6.97
N ALA A 556 36.67 3.26 8.11
CA ALA A 556 37.21 3.75 9.39
C ALA A 556 36.60 3.01 10.58
N THR A 557 37.14 3.27 11.78
CA THR A 557 36.61 2.77 13.05
C THR A 557 36.11 3.94 13.87
N VAL A 558 34.96 3.78 14.53
CA VAL A 558 34.43 4.79 15.46
C VAL A 558 35.35 4.87 16.69
N ALA A 559 35.91 6.04 16.95
CA ALA A 559 36.81 6.28 18.09
C ALA A 559 36.03 6.70 19.35
N GLY A 560 34.98 7.52 19.18
CA GLY A 560 34.26 8.18 20.27
C GLY A 560 32.75 8.05 20.19
N ARG A 561 32.05 8.75 21.10
CA ARG A 561 30.60 8.98 20.98
C ARG A 561 30.37 10.16 20.06
N SER A 562 29.22 10.20 19.38
CA SER A 562 28.81 11.38 18.63
C SER A 562 28.52 12.56 19.55
N HIS A 563 28.86 13.78 19.16
CA HIS A 563 28.38 15.02 19.75
C HIS A 563 27.61 15.86 18.72
N HIS A 564 26.83 16.83 19.20
CA HIS A 564 26.16 17.80 18.36
C HIS A 564 27.04 19.03 18.21
N ALA A 565 27.37 19.41 16.97
CA ALA A 565 28.13 20.61 16.66
C ALA A 565 27.20 21.81 16.47
N GLU A 566 27.58 22.96 17.02
CA GLU A 566 26.84 24.23 16.82
C GLU A 566 27.09 24.82 15.42
N ASP A 567 28.30 24.63 14.88
CA ASP A 567 28.68 24.98 13.50
C ASP A 567 29.40 23.77 12.85
N PRO A 568 28.64 22.84 12.26
CA PRO A 568 29.20 21.62 11.68
C PRO A 568 30.12 21.91 10.48
N SER A 569 29.85 23.01 9.76
CA SER A 569 30.61 23.39 8.56
C SER A 569 32.00 23.90 8.95
N ALA A 570 32.10 24.68 10.03
CA ALA A 570 33.39 25.10 10.59
C ALA A 570 34.17 23.93 11.20
N GLU A 571 33.51 23.02 11.92
CA GLU A 571 34.17 21.90 12.60
C GLU A 571 34.70 20.85 11.61
N LEU A 572 33.91 20.50 10.59
CA LEU A 572 34.32 19.55 9.55
C LEU A 572 35.13 20.18 8.41
N GLN A 573 35.25 21.52 8.38
CA GLN A 573 35.93 22.29 7.34
C GLN A 573 35.42 22.01 5.92
N ILE A 574 34.11 21.77 5.78
CA ILE A 574 33.44 21.52 4.49
C ILE A 574 32.17 22.39 4.38
N PRO A 575 31.80 22.83 3.17
CA PRO A 575 30.55 23.56 2.96
C PRO A 575 29.31 22.66 3.17
N ASP A 576 28.17 23.30 3.41
CA ASP A 576 26.84 22.67 3.51
C ASP A 576 26.73 21.52 4.53
N ALA A 577 27.47 21.57 5.63
CA ALA A 577 27.45 20.54 6.66
C ALA A 577 26.31 20.70 7.68
N ASP A 578 25.55 21.78 7.63
CA ASP A 578 24.52 22.13 8.61
C ASP A 578 23.40 21.07 8.74
N ASN A 579 23.15 20.31 7.66
CA ASN A 579 22.21 19.19 7.66
C ASN A 579 22.74 17.92 8.36
N TYR A 580 23.99 17.94 8.82
CA TYR A 580 24.70 16.82 9.43
C TYR A 580 25.34 17.22 10.77
N PRO A 581 24.55 17.69 11.75
CA PRO A 581 25.07 18.34 12.93
C PRO A 581 25.72 17.40 13.94
N TYR A 582 25.63 16.08 13.74
CA TYR A 582 26.20 15.12 14.67
C TYR A 582 27.54 14.59 14.17
N ILE A 583 28.62 15.01 14.80
CA ILE A 583 29.97 14.63 14.42
C ILE A 583 30.41 13.40 15.22
N VAL A 584 31.00 12.44 14.51
CA VAL A 584 31.56 11.21 15.08
C VAL A 584 33.05 11.20 14.84
N ASP A 585 33.83 11.08 15.91
CA ASP A 585 35.27 10.88 15.83
C ASP A 585 35.61 9.48 15.30
N LEU A 586 36.58 9.44 14.39
CA LEU A 586 37.03 8.26 13.67
C LEU A 586 38.53 8.03 13.88
N GLU A 587 38.90 6.77 13.96
CA GLU A 587 40.29 6.30 13.99
C GLU A 587 40.50 5.20 12.94
N ASN A 588 41.76 4.87 12.66
CA ASN A 588 42.12 3.82 11.70
C ASN A 588 41.47 4.00 10.32
N ALA A 589 41.31 5.26 9.90
CA ALA A 589 40.77 5.61 8.59
C ALA A 589 41.70 5.09 7.48
N SER A 590 41.12 4.59 6.41
CA SER A 590 41.83 4.22 5.19
C SER A 590 41.04 4.74 4.01
N LEU A 591 41.65 5.69 3.31
CA LEU A 591 41.12 6.29 2.10
C LEU A 591 41.57 5.45 0.90
N TYR A 592 40.69 5.24 -0.07
CA TYR A 592 41.00 4.44 -1.25
C TYR A 592 41.30 5.36 -2.43
N ASP A 593 42.51 5.25 -2.98
CA ASP A 593 42.91 5.97 -4.19
C ASP A 593 42.07 5.52 -5.41
N GLU A 594 41.71 4.23 -5.44
CA GLU A 594 40.77 3.64 -6.39
C GLU A 594 39.54 3.11 -5.65
N PRO A 595 38.35 3.71 -5.86
CA PRO A 595 37.12 3.27 -5.21
C PRO A 595 36.73 1.84 -5.59
N ILE A 596 36.24 1.07 -4.63
CA ILE A 596 35.72 -0.28 -4.88
C ILE A 596 34.29 -0.14 -5.41
N GLU A 597 34.14 -0.24 -6.73
CA GLU A 597 32.82 -0.21 -7.39
C GLU A 597 31.94 -1.38 -6.91
N VAL A 598 30.70 -1.09 -6.54
CA VAL A 598 29.72 -2.12 -6.13
C VAL A 598 29.07 -2.75 -7.36
N THR A 599 29.90 -3.43 -8.15
CA THR A 599 29.52 -4.11 -9.39
C THR A 599 28.55 -5.26 -9.12
N GLU A 600 27.86 -5.76 -10.16
CA GLU A 600 27.00 -6.94 -10.05
C GLU A 600 27.75 -8.15 -9.45
N GLY A 601 29.01 -8.35 -9.85
CA GLY A 601 29.85 -9.43 -9.33
C GLY A 601 30.10 -9.32 -7.83
N ILE A 602 30.27 -8.10 -7.30
CA ILE A 602 30.35 -7.86 -5.86
C ILE A 602 28.98 -8.07 -5.21
N ARG A 603 27.90 -7.56 -5.79
CA ARG A 603 26.53 -7.70 -5.25
C ARG A 603 26.12 -9.17 -5.09
N ARG A 604 26.40 -10.03 -6.08
CA ARG A 604 26.13 -11.48 -6.01
C ARG A 604 26.81 -12.20 -4.86
N ARG A 605 27.86 -11.62 -4.26
CA ARG A 605 28.62 -12.20 -3.15
C ARG A 605 28.16 -11.70 -1.79
N LEU A 606 27.34 -10.66 -1.74
CA LEU A 606 26.83 -10.05 -0.51
C LEU A 606 25.62 -10.82 -0.01
N GLU A 607 25.59 -11.11 1.29
CA GLU A 607 24.44 -11.71 1.98
C GLU A 607 23.20 -10.83 1.85
N ALA A 608 23.38 -9.51 1.81
CA ALA A 608 22.30 -8.56 1.56
C ALA A 608 21.55 -8.78 0.22
N PHE A 609 22.13 -9.51 -0.73
CA PHE A 609 21.54 -9.81 -2.04
C PHE A 609 21.15 -11.29 -2.20
N GLU A 610 21.15 -12.11 -1.14
CA GLU A 610 20.71 -13.52 -1.24
C GLU A 610 19.23 -13.66 -1.62
N GLU A 611 18.39 -12.72 -1.22
CA GLU A 611 16.94 -12.67 -1.51
C GLU A 611 16.57 -11.61 -2.56
N SER A 612 17.55 -11.03 -3.25
CA SER A 612 17.34 -9.93 -4.20
C SER A 612 18.12 -10.15 -5.49
N ASP A 613 17.55 -9.83 -6.64
CA ASP A 613 18.26 -9.96 -7.90
C ASP A 613 19.41 -8.93 -7.99
N ALA A 614 20.64 -9.43 -8.00
CA ALA A 614 21.86 -8.62 -8.06
C ALA A 614 22.00 -7.82 -9.37
N SER A 615 21.22 -8.16 -10.41
CA SER A 615 21.18 -7.46 -11.70
C SER A 615 20.16 -6.31 -11.77
N GLU A 616 19.22 -6.21 -10.81
CA GLU A 616 18.20 -5.16 -10.76
C GLU A 616 18.67 -3.88 -10.02
N GLY A 617 17.79 -2.86 -9.95
CA GLY A 617 18.04 -1.59 -9.27
C GLY A 617 18.35 -1.76 -7.77
N TRP A 618 19.61 -1.53 -7.40
CA TRP A 618 20.15 -1.82 -6.07
C TRP A 618 20.37 -0.57 -5.19
N GLY A 619 19.83 0.59 -5.60
CA GLY A 619 19.96 1.85 -4.86
C GLY A 619 19.48 1.75 -3.40
N TRP A 620 18.49 0.90 -3.11
CA TRP A 620 18.01 0.61 -1.75
C TRP A 620 19.12 0.15 -0.79
N PHE A 621 20.22 -0.41 -1.33
CA PHE A 621 21.36 -0.88 -0.56
C PHE A 621 22.23 0.27 -0.05
N VAL A 622 22.43 1.30 -0.88
CA VAL A 622 23.38 2.40 -0.64
C VAL A 622 22.76 3.75 -0.28
N LEU A 623 21.44 3.94 -0.40
CA LEU A 623 20.80 5.26 -0.21
C LEU A 623 20.77 5.76 1.25
N THR A 624 20.91 4.87 2.24
CA THR A 624 20.87 5.25 3.67
C THR A 624 21.90 4.46 4.46
N VAL A 625 22.25 4.93 5.67
CA VAL A 625 23.11 4.16 6.57
C VAL A 625 22.50 2.77 6.82
N ARG A 626 23.31 1.71 6.69
CA ARG A 626 22.84 0.32 6.75
C ARG A 626 23.81 -0.52 7.57
N GLN A 627 23.27 -1.33 8.48
CA GLN A 627 24.07 -2.32 9.19
C GLN A 627 24.40 -3.47 8.24
N LEU A 628 25.68 -3.83 8.17
CA LEU A 628 26.21 -4.92 7.35
C LEU A 628 26.55 -6.13 8.23
N SER A 629 26.55 -7.31 7.62
CA SER A 629 27.25 -8.45 8.21
C SER A 629 28.76 -8.23 8.13
N ARG A 630 29.52 -8.97 8.96
CA ARG A 630 30.99 -8.93 8.89
C ARG A 630 31.51 -9.36 7.51
N LYS A 631 30.84 -10.31 6.87
CA LYS A 631 31.21 -10.83 5.55
C LYS A 631 30.98 -9.76 4.47
N ASP A 632 29.82 -9.10 4.49
CA ASP A 632 29.48 -8.06 3.52
C ASP A 632 30.43 -6.86 3.63
N PHE A 633 30.75 -6.44 4.85
CA PHE A 633 31.72 -5.38 5.08
C PHE A 633 33.10 -5.71 4.49
N ARG A 634 33.57 -6.95 4.69
CA ARG A 634 34.86 -7.42 4.16
C ARG A 634 34.88 -7.44 2.63
N ILE A 635 33.79 -7.89 2.01
CA ILE A 635 33.64 -7.90 0.56
C ILE A 635 33.67 -6.47 0.00
N LEU A 636 32.96 -5.54 0.65
CA LEU A 636 32.85 -4.14 0.23
C LEU A 636 34.13 -3.33 0.43
N THR A 637 34.94 -3.67 1.44
CA THR A 637 36.18 -2.95 1.77
C THR A 637 37.44 -3.63 1.25
N GLY A 638 37.32 -4.81 0.61
CA GLY A 638 38.47 -5.58 0.14
C GLY A 638 39.36 -6.15 1.25
N ARG A 639 38.94 -6.07 2.52
CA ARG A 639 39.71 -6.56 3.69
C ARG A 639 39.31 -8.01 4.01
N ALA A 640 40.21 -8.97 3.81
CA ALA A 640 39.97 -10.39 4.13
C ALA A 640 39.83 -10.68 5.64
#